data_AF-A0A2P8ICK3-F1
#
_entry.id   AF-A0A2P8ICK3-F1
#
_cell.length_a   1.000
_cell.length_b   1.000
_cell.length_c   1.000
_cell.angle_alpha   90.00
_cell.angle_beta   90.00
_cell.angle_gamma   90.00
#
_symmetry.space_group_name_H-M   'P 1'
#
loop_
_entity.id
_entity.type
_entity.pdbx_description
1 polymer ?
#
loop_
_entity_poly.entity_id
_entity_poly.type
_entity_poly.pdbx_seq_one_letter_code
_entity_poly.pdbx_strand_id
1 'polypeptide(L)'
;MGTRRRPGGGREALGQVAVAAGAAQVIQVGRDLHVHQSIDRRLDAPRPVLRPDDLVRRPLPATLARTLRSPVRGRADDLAFVRDSVAAGRHVVVTGPKGAGKTLLLQHAANTGALSVGDDVGLLWPARVARSVADVLGDLVHECYELDAGTVVPEGLARRLLADVRAVVVLDGVDLPPDDARLVVSALPRSVFVLTSRRDDLWVVGRQRVLGGLPLADTLAMVRDEVGEPDVAAVESDWDACDGNPLDVLERAVLRDSARGLGVVPEGLPGAEALAQVVPIVLDSLTGRAREALRPLVALGDVWWGAELLSAVCGVPEEHGADKLARKRLAHREGDRFRVGDVVAGFAPPFADDDLPSLVDRVTEWVSVAEPDAIADELDVVERALKRTLAAELPETALALARAASAGLVWSRHWGALAIVLGLGLRAAIGAGSVRDELSFRYALAVCRLNDGNTRQAAEVLAGAVGLAGDDGDERLAVRLRELDAEVRHLSARQPLSTVDAILARVAELGGTAAASAKAVRDACATALTSTPVGRLVQENPGVVRGVVSLAAVAGLVLTTMSASGSREEATAVPPTTSVTGQPPGAAGTVPDPTTTTAPDGPALTGPPAPTNGTTPRDVPGERRQPGTTDTDRTGTPPTTTISPDPPVPAATWGHVRVQYVETPIGTTRALSGPTVPNNDEANWTYGPWEMTNPAIGYPTATHIGVGRQRVRLPGVGAPGGSVKVTTFDYAAWYDGVGYRPGVSCQPSTWFQDGADEVVDVLCFDRAGNPDDVPFFLRYVAGSASGARGFVHDDQPTAATFTPDWRHGANAGVVTRTGVGRYTADFPGSAGGVVEVTAVGPVPRHCAVVGRRGQLADFACTAPGGSPADTAFTAAFTVRHNLLDDPRKPVGAYLVAEDSPTTGAPVTTTRWASGNAPMTLEQLSTGKYRVHLTNGYIRSTAHVTAAGHGNHCSVMLLNDYSRANDASVWIACFDPAGALVDTGFTLIYTSTRIY
;
A
#
# COMPACT_ATOMS: atom_id res chain seq x y z
N MET A 1 63.88 -0.92 -32.27
CA MET A 1 63.61 -1.33 -33.67
C MET A 1 62.16 -1.77 -33.72
N GLY A 2 61.22 -0.89 -34.06
CA GLY A 2 60.67 -0.68 -35.41
C GLY A 2 59.38 -1.52 -35.54
N THR A 3 58.23 -1.10 -36.03
CA THR A 3 57.73 0.12 -36.69
C THR A 3 56.21 0.01 -36.74
N ARG A 4 55.51 1.16 -36.80
CA ARG A 4 54.06 1.33 -36.96
C ARG A 4 53.48 0.58 -38.18
N ARG A 5 52.21 0.12 -38.09
CA ARG A 5 51.20 0.19 -39.17
C ARG A 5 49.77 0.11 -38.61
N ARG A 6 48.95 1.10 -38.96
CA ARG A 6 47.46 1.13 -39.01
C ARG A 6 47.11 1.55 -40.46
N PRO A 7 45.84 1.50 -40.92
CA PRO A 7 44.72 0.58 -40.64
C PRO A 7 44.06 0.07 -41.95
N GLY A 8 43.04 -0.80 -41.88
CA GLY A 8 42.13 -1.00 -43.03
C GLY A 8 41.17 -2.19 -42.91
N GLY A 9 39.88 -1.88 -43.08
CA GLY A 9 38.89 -2.75 -43.74
C GLY A 9 38.06 -3.66 -42.83
N GLY A 10 36.80 -3.28 -42.60
CA GLY A 10 35.86 -4.01 -41.75
C GLY A 10 35.35 -5.34 -42.28
N ARG A 11 34.78 -6.11 -41.35
CA ARG A 11 33.68 -7.05 -41.56
C ARG A 11 33.01 -7.25 -40.21
N GLU A 12 31.72 -6.91 -40.14
CA GLU A 12 30.83 -7.26 -39.04
C GLU A 12 30.85 -8.78 -38.86
N ALA A 13 31.36 -9.23 -37.71
CA ALA A 13 31.25 -10.61 -37.27
C ALA A 13 30.04 -10.68 -36.33
N LEU A 14 28.92 -11.20 -36.84
CA LEU A 14 27.86 -11.80 -36.04
C LEU A 14 28.52 -12.86 -35.15
N GLY A 15 28.63 -12.58 -33.85
CA GLY A 15 29.14 -13.53 -32.87
C GLY A 15 28.18 -14.69 -32.69
N GLN A 16 28.43 -15.81 -33.38
CA GLN A 16 27.91 -17.11 -33.00
C GLN A 16 28.73 -17.63 -31.81
N VAL A 17 28.08 -17.79 -30.66
CA VAL A 17 28.65 -18.48 -29.50
C VAL A 17 28.33 -19.97 -29.62
N ALA A 18 29.36 -20.81 -29.65
CA ALA A 18 29.25 -22.26 -29.64
C ALA A 18 28.89 -22.77 -28.24
N VAL A 19 27.88 -23.65 -28.17
CA VAL A 19 27.44 -24.33 -26.95
C VAL A 19 28.24 -25.63 -26.78
N ALA A 20 29.08 -25.70 -25.75
CA ALA A 20 29.64 -26.95 -25.25
C ALA A 20 28.81 -27.43 -24.05
N ALA A 21 28.37 -28.69 -24.10
CA ALA A 21 27.57 -29.32 -23.06
C ALA A 21 28.38 -29.48 -21.76
N GLY A 22 27.79 -29.07 -20.63
CA GLY A 22 28.28 -29.37 -19.28
C GLY A 22 29.25 -28.35 -18.67
N ALA A 23 28.82 -27.09 -18.54
CA ALA A 23 29.41 -26.13 -17.59
C ALA A 23 28.40 -25.00 -17.34
N ALA A 24 28.44 -24.44 -16.13
CA ALA A 24 27.56 -23.36 -15.69
C ALA A 24 27.46 -22.24 -16.74
N GLN A 25 26.23 -21.86 -17.10
CA GLN A 25 25.98 -20.88 -18.15
C GLN A 25 26.23 -19.46 -17.61
N VAL A 26 27.47 -18.99 -17.72
CA VAL A 26 27.78 -17.56 -17.58
C VAL A 26 27.22 -16.86 -18.82
N ILE A 27 26.05 -16.23 -18.69
CA ILE A 27 25.44 -15.46 -19.77
C ILE A 27 26.04 -14.06 -19.73
N GLN A 28 26.93 -13.74 -20.67
CA GLN A 28 27.35 -12.36 -20.87
C GLN A 28 26.15 -11.52 -21.34
N VAL A 29 25.61 -10.71 -20.44
CA VAL A 29 24.54 -9.75 -20.74
C VAL A 29 25.16 -8.57 -21.48
N GLY A 30 25.05 -8.56 -22.82
CA GLY A 30 25.31 -7.36 -23.60
C GLY A 30 24.30 -6.25 -23.27
N ARG A 31 24.68 -4.98 -23.45
CA ARG A 31 23.82 -3.81 -23.20
C ARG A 31 22.48 -3.81 -23.97
N ASP A 32 22.36 -4.65 -25.00
CA ASP A 32 21.18 -4.77 -25.87
C ASP A 32 20.32 -6.03 -25.60
N LEU A 33 20.59 -6.81 -24.54
CA LEU A 33 19.79 -7.99 -24.21
C LEU A 33 18.50 -7.60 -23.49
N HIS A 34 17.36 -7.91 -24.10
CA HIS A 34 16.04 -7.65 -23.52
C HIS A 34 15.53 -8.85 -22.72
N VAL A 35 14.86 -8.58 -21.60
CA VAL A 35 14.43 -9.62 -20.63
C VAL A 35 13.51 -10.66 -21.26
N HIS A 36 12.59 -10.25 -22.16
CA HIS A 36 11.68 -11.17 -22.86
C HIS A 36 12.44 -12.21 -23.72
N GLN A 37 13.59 -11.84 -24.29
CA GLN A 37 14.40 -12.76 -25.08
C GLN A 37 15.05 -13.83 -24.21
N SER A 38 15.47 -13.46 -22.99
CA SER A 38 15.99 -14.41 -22.00
C SER A 38 14.89 -15.37 -21.54
N ILE A 39 13.68 -14.86 -21.28
CA ILE A 39 12.50 -15.68 -20.95
C ILE A 39 12.20 -16.68 -22.07
N ASP A 40 12.11 -16.21 -23.32
CA ASP A 40 11.84 -17.08 -24.48
C ASP A 40 12.88 -18.21 -24.59
N ARG A 41 14.18 -17.88 -24.50
CA ARG A 41 15.24 -18.90 -24.53
C ARG A 41 15.11 -19.91 -23.38
N ARG A 42 14.68 -19.47 -22.20
CA ARG A 42 14.47 -20.34 -21.04
C ARG A 42 13.24 -21.23 -21.19
N LEU A 43 12.21 -20.77 -21.91
CA LEU A 43 11.04 -21.57 -22.25
C LEU A 43 11.37 -22.62 -23.33
N ASP A 44 12.23 -22.26 -24.29
CA ASP A 44 12.68 -23.16 -25.36
C ASP A 44 13.74 -24.19 -24.91
N ALA A 45 14.36 -23.98 -23.74
CA ALA A 45 15.34 -24.90 -23.19
C ALA A 45 14.70 -26.27 -22.83
N PRO A 46 15.39 -27.40 -23.08
CA PRO A 46 14.86 -28.72 -22.73
C PRO A 46 14.56 -28.82 -21.24
N ARG A 47 13.29 -29.05 -20.88
CA ARG A 47 12.88 -29.28 -19.49
C ARG A 47 12.68 -30.77 -19.25
N PRO A 48 13.29 -31.38 -18.22
CA PRO A 48 12.92 -32.72 -17.81
C PRO A 48 11.45 -32.73 -17.39
N VAL A 49 10.67 -33.68 -17.89
CA VAL A 49 9.29 -33.88 -17.44
C VAL A 49 9.36 -34.50 -16.06
N LEU A 50 9.15 -33.69 -15.02
CA LEU A 50 9.16 -34.15 -13.64
C LEU A 50 7.90 -34.97 -13.38
N ARG A 51 8.07 -36.27 -13.12
CA ARG A 51 7.00 -37.16 -12.66
C ARG A 51 7.27 -37.51 -11.19
N PRO A 52 6.26 -37.47 -10.31
CA PRO A 52 6.46 -37.77 -8.89
C PRO A 52 7.14 -39.12 -8.64
N ASP A 53 6.79 -40.15 -9.44
CA ASP A 53 7.29 -41.52 -9.27
C ASP A 53 8.76 -41.69 -9.67
N ASP A 54 9.32 -40.76 -10.43
CA ASP A 54 10.70 -40.82 -10.94
C ASP A 54 11.70 -40.07 -10.02
N LEU A 55 11.22 -39.37 -8.98
CA LEU A 55 12.05 -38.55 -8.09
C LEU A 55 12.52 -39.33 -6.86
N VAL A 56 13.84 -39.30 -6.62
CA VAL A 56 14.46 -39.96 -5.46
C VAL A 56 14.44 -39.02 -4.26
N ARG A 57 13.91 -39.49 -3.13
CA ARG A 57 13.86 -38.73 -1.87
C ARG A 57 15.21 -38.78 -1.16
N ARG A 58 15.70 -37.63 -0.71
CA ARG A 58 16.91 -37.51 0.10
C ARG A 58 16.65 -37.90 1.56
N PRO A 59 17.59 -38.59 2.24
CA PRO A 59 17.49 -38.79 3.68
C PRO A 59 17.66 -37.45 4.42
N LEU A 60 16.70 -37.11 5.27
CA LEU A 60 16.76 -35.90 6.09
C LEU A 60 17.55 -36.18 7.39
N PRO A 61 18.47 -35.29 7.80
CA PRO A 61 19.25 -35.50 9.02
C PRO A 61 18.39 -35.38 10.28
N ALA A 62 18.69 -36.15 11.32
CA ALA A 62 17.99 -36.04 12.62
C ALA A 62 18.41 -34.78 13.40
N THR A 63 19.65 -34.31 13.20
CA THR A 63 20.20 -33.09 13.80
C THR A 63 21.03 -32.31 12.79
N LEU A 64 21.06 -30.99 12.94
CA LEU A 64 21.92 -30.11 12.15
C LEU A 64 22.92 -29.44 13.09
N ALA A 65 24.21 -29.72 12.88
CA ALA A 65 25.28 -29.03 13.59
C ALA A 65 25.48 -27.63 13.00
N ARG A 66 25.07 -26.60 13.73
CA ARG A 66 25.34 -25.20 13.41
C ARG A 66 26.47 -24.69 14.32
N THR A 67 27.45 -24.01 13.77
CA THR A 67 28.51 -23.39 14.57
C THR A 67 27.92 -22.26 15.41
N LEU A 68 27.87 -22.43 16.74
CA LEU A 68 27.50 -21.37 17.66
C LEU A 68 28.69 -20.45 17.89
N ARG A 69 28.49 -19.14 17.73
CA ARG A 69 29.51 -18.14 18.05
C ARG A 69 29.57 -17.80 19.53
N SER A 70 28.45 -17.94 20.23
CA SER A 70 28.32 -17.59 21.64
C SER A 70 27.39 -18.58 22.35
N PRO A 71 27.59 -18.84 23.66
CA PRO A 71 26.66 -19.64 24.45
C PRO A 71 25.32 -18.92 24.55
N VAL A 72 24.21 -19.68 24.54
CA VAL A 72 22.88 -19.12 24.81
C VAL A 72 22.74 -18.91 26.31
N ARG A 73 22.45 -17.67 26.71
CA ARG A 73 22.29 -17.23 28.12
C ARG A 73 20.87 -16.71 28.34
N GLY A 74 20.34 -16.84 29.57
CA GLY A 74 19.03 -16.26 29.93
C GLY A 74 17.79 -16.75 29.14
N ARG A 75 17.88 -17.83 28.36
CA ARG A 75 16.80 -18.31 27.47
C ARG A 75 16.30 -19.72 27.79
N ALA A 76 16.47 -20.20 29.02
CA ALA A 76 16.07 -21.56 29.41
C ALA A 76 14.56 -21.80 29.21
N ASP A 77 13.72 -20.84 29.58
CA ASP A 77 12.26 -20.93 29.45
C ASP A 77 11.79 -20.83 27.99
N ASP A 78 12.52 -20.06 27.16
CA ASP A 78 12.26 -19.95 25.73
C ASP A 78 12.61 -21.26 25.03
N LEU A 79 13.76 -21.86 25.35
CA LEU A 79 14.17 -23.17 24.85
C LEU A 79 13.20 -24.29 25.28
N ALA A 80 12.78 -24.28 26.55
CA ALA A 80 11.80 -25.23 27.06
C ALA A 80 10.47 -25.13 26.29
N PHE A 81 10.00 -23.91 26.02
CA PHE A 81 8.77 -23.70 25.25
C PHE A 81 8.87 -24.22 23.81
N VAL A 82 9.98 -23.96 23.13
CA VAL A 82 10.22 -24.46 21.77
C VAL A 82 10.21 -25.98 21.79
N ARG A 83 11.01 -26.59 22.68
CA ARG A 83 11.11 -28.04 22.84
C ARG A 83 9.75 -28.68 23.11
N ASP A 84 9.04 -28.20 24.13
CA ASP A 84 7.79 -28.82 24.59
C ASP A 84 6.66 -28.65 23.56
N SER A 85 6.68 -27.55 22.78
CA SER A 85 5.71 -27.35 21.70
C SER A 85 6.01 -28.21 20.47
N VAL A 86 7.28 -28.32 20.09
CA VAL A 86 7.72 -29.19 18.98
C VAL A 86 7.46 -30.65 19.32
N ALA A 87 7.82 -31.10 20.53
CA ALA A 87 7.53 -32.45 21.02
C ALA A 87 6.03 -32.78 21.05
N ALA A 88 5.17 -31.76 21.27
CA ALA A 88 3.71 -31.89 21.21
C ALA A 88 3.15 -31.85 19.77
N GLY A 89 4.00 -31.78 18.74
CA GLY A 89 3.58 -31.74 17.34
C GLY A 89 2.94 -30.41 16.92
N ARG A 90 3.20 -29.30 17.63
CA ARG A 90 2.60 -28.00 17.36
C ARG A 90 3.58 -27.06 16.64
N HIS A 91 3.09 -26.32 15.65
CA HIS A 91 3.88 -25.24 15.04
C HIS A 91 4.23 -24.17 16.08
N VAL A 92 5.44 -23.62 15.96
CA VAL A 92 6.01 -22.61 16.86
C VAL A 92 6.39 -21.38 16.06
N VAL A 93 6.09 -20.21 16.60
CA VAL A 93 6.49 -18.92 16.03
C VAL A 93 7.25 -18.14 17.09
N VAL A 94 8.52 -17.86 16.83
CA VAL A 94 9.39 -17.08 17.70
C VAL A 94 9.49 -15.66 17.14
N THR A 95 8.92 -14.69 17.82
CA THR A 95 8.90 -13.28 17.41
C THR A 95 9.75 -12.42 18.33
N GLY A 96 10.12 -11.23 17.89
CA GLY A 96 10.87 -10.27 18.71
C GLY A 96 11.64 -9.26 17.86
N PRO A 97 12.17 -8.20 18.47
CA PRO A 97 12.91 -7.17 17.76
C PRO A 97 14.19 -7.74 17.11
N LYS A 98 14.77 -6.97 16.20
CA LYS A 98 16.10 -7.25 15.64
C LYS A 98 17.11 -7.36 16.78
N GLY A 99 18.04 -8.30 16.68
CA GLY A 99 19.07 -8.47 17.72
C GLY A 99 18.65 -9.26 18.98
N ALA A 100 17.36 -9.57 19.16
CA ALA A 100 16.87 -10.30 20.34
C ALA A 100 17.43 -11.72 20.54
N GLY A 101 18.09 -12.30 19.53
CA GLY A 101 18.69 -13.64 19.59
C GLY A 101 17.82 -14.79 19.07
N LYS A 102 16.82 -14.51 18.22
CA LYS A 102 15.92 -15.53 17.64
C LYS A 102 16.66 -16.66 16.90
N THR A 103 17.53 -16.31 15.96
CA THR A 103 18.36 -17.26 15.19
C THR A 103 19.29 -18.06 16.11
N LEU A 104 19.94 -17.40 17.07
CA LEU A 104 20.84 -18.05 18.03
C LEU A 104 20.09 -19.08 18.89
N LEU A 105 18.87 -18.74 19.34
CA LEU A 105 17.99 -19.65 20.08
C LEU A 105 17.70 -20.91 19.25
N LEU A 106 17.35 -20.77 17.97
CA LEU A 106 17.05 -21.90 17.10
C LEU A 106 18.29 -22.73 16.76
N GLN A 107 19.45 -22.09 16.56
CA GLN A 107 20.71 -22.80 16.31
C GLN A 107 21.08 -23.66 17.52
N HIS A 108 20.89 -23.12 18.73
CA HIS A 108 21.10 -23.86 19.96
C HIS A 108 20.07 -24.99 20.14
N ALA A 109 18.80 -24.74 19.83
CA ALA A 109 17.75 -25.75 19.87
C ALA A 109 18.04 -26.91 18.90
N ALA A 110 18.54 -26.62 17.70
CA ALA A 110 18.96 -27.64 16.73
C ALA A 110 20.16 -28.46 17.24
N ASN A 111 21.20 -27.78 17.76
CA ASN A 111 22.41 -28.43 18.26
C ASN A 111 22.18 -29.32 19.50
N THR A 112 21.23 -28.94 20.36
CA THR A 112 20.92 -29.66 21.60
C THR A 112 19.83 -30.73 21.41
N GLY A 113 19.29 -30.89 20.20
CA GLY A 113 18.22 -31.83 19.90
C GLY A 113 16.84 -31.38 20.39
N ALA A 114 16.67 -30.13 20.83
CA ALA A 114 15.38 -29.58 21.25
C ALA A 114 14.35 -29.45 20.11
N LEU A 115 14.80 -29.57 18.85
CA LEU A 115 13.95 -29.59 17.66
C LEU A 115 13.62 -31.01 17.17
N SER A 116 13.89 -32.06 17.96
CA SER A 116 13.60 -33.45 17.57
C SER A 116 12.15 -33.85 17.90
N VAL A 117 11.53 -34.66 17.02
CA VAL A 117 10.16 -35.19 17.20
C VAL A 117 10.17 -36.70 16.95
N GLY A 118 10.55 -37.47 17.96
CA GLY A 118 10.73 -38.93 17.81
C GLY A 118 11.88 -39.31 16.86
N ASP A 119 12.13 -40.61 16.74
CA ASP A 119 13.35 -41.10 16.08
C ASP A 119 13.29 -41.10 14.53
N ASP A 120 12.09 -40.98 13.95
CA ASP A 120 11.83 -41.10 12.50
C ASP A 120 11.56 -39.76 11.78
N VAL A 121 11.70 -38.61 12.46
CA VAL A 121 11.41 -37.28 11.89
C VAL A 121 12.70 -36.51 11.65
N GLY A 122 12.98 -36.23 10.38
CA GLY A 122 14.14 -35.43 9.99
C GLY A 122 13.96 -33.93 10.23
N LEU A 123 15.06 -33.20 10.35
CA LEU A 123 15.11 -31.75 10.48
C LEU A 123 15.44 -31.13 9.12
N LEU A 124 14.60 -30.18 8.70
CA LEU A 124 14.73 -29.43 7.46
C LEU A 124 14.93 -27.96 7.80
N TRP A 125 16.13 -27.44 7.58
CA TRP A 125 16.46 -26.04 7.83
C TRP A 125 17.18 -25.45 6.62
N PRO A 126 16.42 -24.89 5.65
CA PRO A 126 17.00 -24.18 4.51
C PRO A 126 17.97 -23.10 4.98
N ALA A 127 19.06 -22.88 4.23
CA ALA A 127 20.03 -21.85 4.57
C ALA A 127 19.39 -20.45 4.67
N ARG A 128 18.35 -20.20 3.88
CA ARG A 128 17.59 -18.97 3.81
C ARG A 128 16.13 -19.24 3.51
N VAL A 129 15.27 -18.31 3.91
CA VAL A 129 13.86 -18.34 3.58
C VAL A 129 13.62 -17.41 2.41
N ALA A 130 13.18 -17.95 1.28
CA ALA A 130 12.80 -17.15 0.14
C ALA A 130 11.59 -16.24 0.45
N ARG A 131 11.44 -15.17 -0.32
CA ARG A 131 10.43 -14.12 -0.08
C ARG A 131 9.08 -14.40 -0.74
N SER A 132 8.95 -15.51 -1.46
CA SER A 132 7.72 -15.93 -2.12
C SER A 132 7.33 -17.35 -1.72
N VAL A 133 6.02 -17.66 -1.71
CA VAL A 133 5.52 -19.01 -1.40
C VAL A 133 6.08 -20.03 -2.39
N ALA A 134 6.10 -19.70 -3.69
CA ALA A 134 6.59 -20.59 -4.74
C ALA A 134 8.06 -20.96 -4.54
N ASP A 135 8.92 -19.98 -4.25
CA ASP A 135 10.34 -20.24 -4.02
C ASP A 135 10.56 -21.00 -2.71
N VAL A 136 9.83 -20.68 -1.63
CA VAL A 136 9.93 -21.44 -0.37
C VAL A 136 9.57 -22.91 -0.60
N LEU A 137 8.47 -23.19 -1.29
CA LEU A 137 8.07 -24.57 -1.60
C LEU A 137 9.08 -25.25 -2.54
N GLY A 138 9.58 -24.53 -3.54
CA GLY A 138 10.64 -25.03 -4.44
C GLY A 138 11.91 -25.41 -3.66
N ASP A 139 12.33 -24.57 -2.73
CA ASP A 139 13.51 -24.81 -1.89
C ASP A 139 13.33 -26.04 -1.00
N LEU A 140 12.18 -26.17 -0.35
CA LEU A 140 11.86 -27.36 0.45
C LEU A 140 11.87 -28.64 -0.40
N VAL A 141 11.42 -28.58 -1.66
CA VAL A 141 11.51 -29.74 -2.58
C VAL A 141 12.96 -30.08 -2.91
N HIS A 142 13.81 -29.10 -3.22
CA HIS A 142 15.23 -29.34 -3.54
C HIS A 142 16.02 -29.91 -2.36
N GLU A 143 15.62 -29.58 -1.13
CA GLU A 143 16.17 -30.19 0.08
C GLU A 143 15.66 -31.62 0.29
N CYS A 144 14.42 -31.92 -0.11
CA CYS A 144 13.79 -33.23 0.09
C CYS A 144 14.06 -34.25 -1.03
N TYR A 145 14.41 -33.82 -2.24
CA TYR A 145 14.50 -34.67 -3.43
C TYR A 145 15.78 -34.41 -4.23
N GLU A 146 16.28 -35.44 -4.93
CA GLU A 146 17.40 -35.31 -5.85
C GLU A 146 16.94 -34.64 -7.16
N LEU A 147 17.37 -33.40 -7.37
CA LEU A 147 17.07 -32.57 -8.55
C LEU A 147 18.34 -31.84 -9.00
N ASP A 148 18.43 -31.55 -10.30
CA ASP A 148 19.45 -30.64 -10.82
C ASP A 148 19.22 -29.23 -10.24
N ALA A 149 20.29 -28.53 -9.84
CA ALA A 149 20.20 -27.26 -9.11
C ALA A 149 19.33 -26.19 -9.80
N GLY A 150 19.32 -26.13 -11.13
CA GLY A 150 18.53 -25.16 -11.90
C GLY A 150 17.10 -25.61 -12.24
N THR A 151 16.59 -26.68 -11.61
CA THR A 151 15.26 -27.23 -11.91
C THR A 151 14.17 -26.37 -11.28
N VAL A 152 13.30 -25.78 -12.10
CA VAL A 152 12.11 -25.08 -11.58
C VAL A 152 11.02 -26.11 -11.31
N VAL A 153 10.54 -26.19 -10.08
CA VAL A 153 9.45 -27.08 -9.68
C VAL A 153 8.14 -26.27 -9.62
N PRO A 154 7.15 -26.55 -10.48
CA PRO A 154 5.86 -25.86 -10.42
C PRO A 154 5.17 -26.04 -9.07
N GLU A 155 4.52 -25.00 -8.56
CA GLU A 155 3.96 -24.98 -7.20
C GLU A 155 2.99 -26.15 -6.92
N GLY A 156 2.11 -26.48 -7.89
CA GLY A 156 1.18 -27.60 -7.75
C GLY A 156 1.86 -28.98 -7.73
N LEU A 157 3.05 -29.12 -8.32
CA LEU A 157 3.88 -30.31 -8.16
C LEU A 157 4.61 -30.28 -6.81
N ALA A 158 5.17 -29.14 -6.41
CA ALA A 158 5.84 -28.98 -5.14
C ALA A 158 4.92 -29.35 -3.96
N ARG A 159 3.69 -28.82 -3.93
CA ARG A 159 2.68 -29.17 -2.91
C ARG A 159 2.38 -30.67 -2.85
N ARG A 160 2.32 -31.35 -4.01
CA ARG A 160 2.09 -32.81 -4.07
C ARG A 160 3.28 -33.60 -3.52
N LEU A 161 4.50 -33.21 -3.89
CA LEU A 161 5.73 -33.86 -3.42
C LEU A 161 5.95 -33.64 -1.92
N LEU A 162 5.55 -32.48 -1.40
CA LEU A 162 5.71 -32.09 0.00
C LEU A 162 4.62 -32.64 0.91
N ALA A 163 3.45 -33.02 0.37
CA ALA A 163 2.30 -33.48 1.16
C ALA A 163 2.60 -34.69 2.07
N ASP A 164 3.46 -35.59 1.62
CA ASP A 164 3.86 -36.80 2.36
C ASP A 164 5.14 -36.61 3.19
N VAL A 165 5.77 -35.44 3.14
CA VAL A 165 7.00 -35.16 3.90
C VAL A 165 6.66 -34.96 5.39
N ARG A 166 7.36 -35.74 6.22
CA ARG A 166 7.34 -35.65 7.69
C ARG A 166 8.69 -35.14 8.17
N ALA A 167 8.74 -33.88 8.60
CA ALA A 167 9.94 -33.21 9.08
C ALA A 167 9.61 -32.18 10.17
N VAL A 168 10.63 -31.75 10.91
CA VAL A 168 10.60 -30.45 11.60
C VAL A 168 11.22 -29.43 10.67
N VAL A 169 10.44 -28.43 10.27
CA VAL A 169 10.85 -27.42 9.29
C VAL A 169 11.15 -26.12 10.01
N VAL A 170 12.40 -25.66 9.92
CA VAL A 170 12.86 -24.41 10.50
C VAL A 170 12.94 -23.36 9.41
N LEU A 171 12.10 -22.33 9.49
CA LEU A 171 12.16 -21.16 8.61
C LEU A 171 12.60 -19.95 9.44
N ASP A 172 13.84 -19.54 9.28
CA ASP A 172 14.44 -18.44 10.04
C ASP A 172 14.37 -17.12 9.26
N GLY A 173 13.78 -16.09 9.86
CA GLY A 173 13.66 -14.76 9.27
C GLY A 173 12.47 -14.60 8.33
N VAL A 174 11.36 -15.26 8.60
CA VAL A 174 10.14 -15.22 7.76
C VAL A 174 9.57 -13.80 7.71
N ASP A 175 9.45 -13.27 6.50
CA ASP A 175 8.84 -11.96 6.20
C ASP A 175 7.60 -12.09 5.29
N LEU A 176 7.03 -13.29 5.19
CA LEU A 176 5.80 -13.56 4.44
C LEU A 176 4.57 -13.02 5.18
N PRO A 177 3.53 -12.55 4.46
CA PRO A 177 2.22 -12.29 5.03
C PRO A 177 1.63 -13.53 5.73
N PRO A 178 0.73 -13.37 6.72
CA PRO A 178 0.15 -14.51 7.45
C PRO A 178 -0.55 -15.54 6.57
N ASP A 179 -1.25 -15.11 5.53
CA ASP A 179 -1.94 -16.03 4.61
C ASP A 179 -0.95 -16.83 3.76
N ASP A 180 0.14 -16.21 3.30
CA ASP A 180 1.22 -16.89 2.57
C ASP A 180 1.96 -17.89 3.46
N ALA A 181 2.24 -17.52 4.71
CA ALA A 181 2.82 -18.43 5.69
C ALA A 181 1.91 -19.65 5.96
N ARG A 182 0.58 -19.46 6.03
CA ARG A 182 -0.38 -20.58 6.12
C ARG A 182 -0.34 -21.47 4.89
N LEU A 183 -0.17 -20.91 3.69
CA LEU A 183 -0.05 -21.71 2.47
C LEU A 183 1.19 -22.61 2.53
N VAL A 184 2.34 -22.09 2.99
CA VAL A 184 3.56 -22.88 3.17
C VAL A 184 3.34 -24.00 4.20
N VAL A 185 2.76 -23.69 5.35
CA VAL A 185 2.48 -24.71 6.38
C VAL A 185 1.51 -25.78 5.89
N SER A 186 0.47 -25.38 5.14
CA SER A 186 -0.51 -26.31 4.58
C SER A 186 0.06 -27.26 3.52
N ALA A 187 1.20 -26.93 2.90
CA ALA A 187 1.84 -27.76 1.90
C ALA A 187 2.56 -28.99 2.51
N LEU A 188 2.91 -28.94 3.80
CA LEU A 188 3.51 -30.07 4.55
C LEU A 188 2.65 -30.42 5.77
N PRO A 189 1.44 -30.97 5.58
CA PRO A 189 0.47 -31.19 6.67
C PRO A 189 0.93 -32.21 7.73
N ARG A 190 1.98 -33.00 7.45
CA ARG A 190 2.57 -33.98 8.38
C ARG A 190 3.83 -33.47 9.09
N SER A 191 4.22 -32.22 8.86
CA SER A 191 5.42 -31.63 9.41
C SER A 191 5.11 -30.62 10.51
N VAL A 192 6.08 -30.38 11.40
CA VAL A 192 6.02 -29.34 12.44
C VAL A 192 6.85 -28.17 11.96
N PHE A 193 6.38 -26.93 12.15
CA PHE A 193 7.09 -25.74 11.70
C PHE A 193 7.60 -24.95 12.89
N VAL A 194 8.83 -24.47 12.80
CA VAL A 194 9.43 -23.52 13.75
C VAL A 194 9.85 -22.30 12.94
N LEU A 195 9.08 -21.23 13.09
CA LEU A 195 9.25 -19.99 12.34
C LEU A 195 9.89 -18.95 13.24
N THR A 196 10.85 -18.17 12.75
CA THR A 196 11.20 -16.89 13.38
C THR A 196 10.71 -15.74 12.52
N SER A 197 10.26 -14.65 13.16
CA SER A 197 9.90 -13.43 12.44
C SER A 197 10.12 -12.19 13.29
N ARG A 198 10.19 -11.03 12.62
CA ARG A 198 10.06 -9.72 13.27
C ARG A 198 8.60 -9.29 13.38
N ARG A 199 7.72 -9.89 12.57
CA ARG A 199 6.29 -9.64 12.60
C ARG A 199 5.67 -10.29 13.82
N ASP A 200 4.68 -9.65 14.40
CA ASP A 200 3.89 -10.16 15.51
C ASP A 200 2.62 -10.89 15.05
N ASP A 201 2.18 -10.69 13.82
CA ASP A 201 0.93 -11.21 13.24
C ASP A 201 0.96 -12.69 12.77
N LEU A 202 2.12 -13.35 12.82
CA LEU A 202 2.26 -14.77 12.47
C LEU A 202 1.74 -15.73 13.57
N TRP A 203 1.21 -15.22 14.68
CA TRP A 203 0.56 -16.02 15.73
C TRP A 203 -0.58 -16.90 15.21
N VAL A 204 -1.16 -16.55 14.07
CA VAL A 204 -2.22 -17.33 13.42
C VAL A 204 -1.75 -18.67 12.84
N VAL A 205 -0.42 -18.86 12.72
CA VAL A 205 0.20 -20.06 12.11
C VAL A 205 0.62 -21.08 13.18
N GLY A 206 0.81 -20.66 14.43
CA GLY A 206 1.30 -21.55 15.49
C GLY A 206 1.39 -20.87 16.85
N ARG A 207 1.90 -21.62 17.84
CA ARG A 207 2.12 -21.09 19.20
C ARG A 207 3.23 -20.05 19.19
N GLN A 208 2.90 -18.83 19.61
CA GLN A 208 3.84 -17.72 19.63
C GLN A 208 4.65 -17.65 20.93
N ARG A 209 5.95 -17.36 20.81
CA ARG A 209 6.83 -16.90 21.89
C ARG A 209 7.50 -15.60 21.46
N VAL A 210 7.30 -14.54 22.25
CA VAL A 210 7.96 -13.25 22.03
C VAL A 210 9.26 -13.21 22.83
N LEU A 211 10.38 -12.94 22.17
CA LEU A 211 11.69 -12.73 22.82
C LEU A 211 11.88 -11.24 23.12
N GLY A 212 11.98 -10.89 24.40
CA GLY A 212 12.38 -9.56 24.87
C GLY A 212 13.89 -9.46 25.11
N GLY A 213 14.35 -8.41 25.81
CA GLY A 213 15.74 -8.26 26.26
C GLY A 213 16.23 -9.39 27.17
N LEU A 214 17.55 -9.53 27.29
CA LEU A 214 18.16 -10.44 28.25
C LEU A 214 18.22 -9.80 29.64
N PRO A 215 18.17 -10.60 30.73
CA PRO A 215 18.45 -10.10 32.08
C PRO A 215 19.85 -9.46 32.16
N LEU A 216 20.01 -8.47 33.04
CA LEU A 216 21.29 -7.76 33.22
C LEU A 216 22.45 -8.71 33.55
N ALA A 217 22.22 -9.72 34.40
CA ALA A 217 23.25 -10.69 34.77
C ALA A 217 23.75 -11.52 33.56
N ASP A 218 22.83 -11.96 32.71
CA ASP A 218 23.15 -12.68 31.47
C ASP A 218 23.80 -11.77 30.43
N THR A 219 23.38 -10.50 30.37
CA THR A 219 23.97 -9.47 29.50
C THR A 219 25.41 -9.17 29.89
N LEU A 220 25.69 -8.98 31.20
CA LEU A 220 27.04 -8.80 31.71
C LEU A 220 27.93 -10.02 31.42
N ALA A 221 27.40 -11.23 31.57
CA ALA A 221 28.13 -12.45 31.24
C ALA A 221 28.43 -12.55 29.72
N MET A 222 27.45 -12.22 28.87
CA MET A 222 27.64 -12.17 27.41
C MET A 222 28.68 -11.13 27.01
N VAL A 223 28.64 -9.92 27.58
CA VAL A 223 29.63 -8.87 27.31
C VAL A 223 31.02 -9.31 27.79
N ARG A 224 31.13 -9.92 28.98
CA ARG A 224 32.40 -10.47 29.48
C ARG A 224 33.01 -11.53 28.56
N ASP A 225 32.19 -12.43 28.02
CA ASP A 225 32.66 -13.43 27.07
C ASP A 225 33.31 -12.79 25.82
N GLU A 226 32.83 -11.60 25.42
CA GLU A 226 33.26 -10.93 24.20
C GLU A 226 34.40 -9.93 24.40
N VAL A 227 34.34 -9.08 25.44
CA VAL A 227 35.33 -8.00 25.68
C VAL A 227 36.24 -8.25 26.89
N GLY A 228 36.11 -9.39 27.56
CA GLY A 228 36.89 -9.72 28.77
C GLY A 228 36.33 -9.06 30.02
N GLU A 229 37.00 -8.02 30.55
CA GLU A 229 36.56 -7.31 31.76
C GLU A 229 35.91 -5.96 31.39
N PRO A 230 34.56 -5.90 31.28
CA PRO A 230 33.86 -4.68 30.93
C PRO A 230 33.73 -3.73 32.12
N ASP A 231 33.50 -2.46 31.81
CA ASP A 231 33.00 -1.49 32.79
C ASP A 231 31.52 -1.80 33.07
N VAL A 232 31.25 -2.33 34.27
CA VAL A 232 29.91 -2.77 34.68
C VAL A 232 28.90 -1.63 34.64
N ALA A 233 29.27 -0.43 35.08
CA ALA A 233 28.37 0.73 35.11
C ALA A 233 27.99 1.18 33.69
N ALA A 234 28.96 1.10 32.76
CA ALA A 234 28.71 1.43 31.35
C ALA A 234 27.83 0.38 30.64
N VAL A 235 27.93 -0.90 31.03
CA VAL A 235 27.06 -1.97 30.49
C VAL A 235 25.66 -1.87 31.08
N GLU A 236 25.52 -1.55 32.37
CA GLU A 236 24.22 -1.29 33.01
C GLU A 236 23.48 -0.14 32.32
N SER A 237 24.19 0.97 32.07
CA SER A 237 23.61 2.12 31.34
C SER A 237 23.17 1.76 29.91
N ASP A 238 23.92 0.91 29.20
CA ASP A 238 23.53 0.46 27.86
C ASP A 238 22.35 -0.50 27.93
N TRP A 239 22.33 -1.40 28.92
CA TRP A 239 21.25 -2.34 29.14
C TRP A 239 19.92 -1.61 29.35
N ASP A 240 19.90 -0.58 30.21
CA ASP A 240 18.73 0.29 30.39
C ASP A 240 18.33 0.99 29.09
N ALA A 241 19.29 1.55 28.35
CA ALA A 241 19.03 2.30 27.13
C ALA A 241 18.56 1.43 25.94
N CYS A 242 18.89 0.14 25.96
CA CYS A 242 18.55 -0.82 24.92
C CYS A 242 17.44 -1.79 25.33
N ASP A 243 16.82 -1.60 26.50
CA ASP A 243 15.83 -2.52 27.08
C ASP A 243 16.35 -3.98 27.08
N GLY A 244 17.63 -4.15 27.41
CA GLY A 244 18.33 -5.44 27.42
C GLY A 244 18.50 -6.11 26.05
N ASN A 245 18.36 -5.40 24.93
CA ASN A 245 18.61 -5.97 23.60
C ASN A 245 20.06 -6.50 23.49
N PRO A 246 20.26 -7.82 23.29
CA PRO A 246 21.60 -8.42 23.34
C PRO A 246 22.55 -7.85 22.29
N LEU A 247 22.08 -7.66 21.06
CA LEU A 247 22.92 -7.19 19.97
C LEU A 247 23.34 -5.73 20.19
N ASP A 248 22.40 -4.87 20.56
CA ASP A 248 22.66 -3.44 20.70
C ASP A 248 23.60 -3.15 21.88
N VAL A 249 23.41 -3.83 23.02
CA VAL A 249 24.32 -3.71 24.17
C VAL A 249 25.72 -4.22 23.82
N LEU A 250 25.81 -5.35 23.12
CA LEU A 250 27.10 -5.92 22.70
C LEU A 250 27.84 -4.98 21.73
N GLU A 251 27.15 -4.44 20.72
CA GLU A 251 27.73 -3.48 19.77
C GLU A 251 28.35 -2.27 20.49
N ARG A 252 27.62 -1.68 21.44
CA ARG A 252 28.09 -0.51 22.21
C ARG A 252 29.27 -0.84 23.11
N ALA A 253 29.24 -1.98 23.81
CA ALA A 253 30.33 -2.42 24.67
C ALA A 253 31.63 -2.64 23.87
N VAL A 254 31.51 -3.29 22.72
CA VAL A 254 32.62 -3.58 21.82
C VAL A 254 33.22 -2.33 21.18
N LEU A 255 32.40 -1.34 20.84
CA LEU A 255 32.87 -0.03 20.34
C LEU A 255 33.70 0.71 21.40
N ARG A 256 33.26 0.69 22.66
CA ARG A 256 34.03 1.29 23.78
C ARG A 256 35.32 0.56 24.05
N ASP A 257 35.33 -0.77 24.03
CA ASP A 257 36.56 -1.55 24.18
C ASP A 257 37.55 -1.27 23.04
N SER A 258 37.05 -1.16 21.81
CA SER A 258 37.86 -0.80 20.63
C SER A 258 38.51 0.59 20.77
N ALA A 259 37.79 1.59 21.28
CA ALA A 259 38.37 2.92 21.54
C ALA A 259 39.38 2.92 22.70
N ARG A 260 39.13 2.12 23.74
CA ARG A 260 40.09 1.92 24.83
C ARG A 260 41.41 1.34 24.31
N GLY A 261 41.34 0.34 23.43
CA GLY A 261 42.51 -0.23 22.78
C GLY A 261 43.30 0.74 21.89
N LEU A 262 42.67 1.84 21.44
CA LEU A 262 43.31 2.93 20.69
C LEU A 262 43.92 4.03 21.59
N GLY A 263 43.78 3.91 22.92
CA GLY A 263 44.32 4.87 23.89
C GLY A 263 43.52 6.17 24.03
N VAL A 264 42.27 6.18 23.56
CA VAL A 264 41.40 7.36 23.59
C VAL A 264 40.12 7.03 24.36
N VAL A 265 40.06 7.37 25.65
CA VAL A 265 38.86 7.22 26.48
C VAL A 265 38.59 8.54 27.20
N PRO A 266 37.45 9.20 26.95
CA PRO A 266 36.93 10.21 27.86
C PRO A 266 36.53 9.52 29.16
N GLU A 267 37.23 9.77 30.26
CA GLU A 267 36.81 9.27 31.58
C GLU A 267 35.54 10.01 32.05
N GLY A 268 34.53 9.28 32.52
CA GLY A 268 33.41 9.82 33.29
C GLY A 268 32.19 10.34 32.52
N LEU A 269 32.02 10.03 31.22
CA LEU A 269 30.84 10.44 30.45
C LEU A 269 29.77 9.33 30.36
N PRO A 270 28.47 9.66 30.51
CA PRO A 270 27.36 8.69 30.42
C PRO A 270 27.23 8.07 29.02
N GLY A 271 26.62 6.87 28.95
CA GLY A 271 26.74 5.92 27.83
C GLY A 271 26.43 6.45 26.43
N ALA A 272 25.44 7.33 26.25
CA ALA A 272 25.07 7.88 24.94
C ALA A 272 26.02 8.99 24.45
N GLU A 273 26.49 9.86 25.35
CA GLU A 273 27.42 10.95 25.03
C GLU A 273 28.84 10.43 24.76
N ALA A 274 29.21 9.32 25.40
CA ALA A 274 30.47 8.63 25.15
C ALA A 274 30.53 8.02 23.74
N LEU A 275 29.41 7.46 23.23
CA LEU A 275 29.37 6.86 21.89
C LEU A 275 29.58 7.88 20.76
N ALA A 276 29.02 9.08 20.89
CA ALA A 276 29.21 10.16 19.92
C ALA A 276 30.67 10.59 19.76
N GLN A 277 31.50 10.38 20.79
CA GLN A 277 32.94 10.66 20.76
C GLN A 277 33.74 9.43 20.31
N VAL A 278 33.36 8.24 20.78
CA VAL A 278 34.06 6.97 20.53
C VAL A 278 33.94 6.51 19.07
N VAL A 279 32.75 6.57 18.47
CA VAL A 279 32.54 5.98 17.15
C VAL A 279 33.34 6.67 16.05
N PRO A 280 33.39 8.02 15.95
CA PRO A 280 34.25 8.70 14.98
C PRO A 280 35.73 8.32 15.09
N ILE A 281 36.27 8.19 16.31
CA ILE A 281 37.67 7.79 16.54
C ILE A 281 37.94 6.39 15.97
N VAL A 282 37.02 5.45 16.24
CA VAL A 282 37.17 4.07 15.75
C VAL A 282 37.06 4.02 14.22
N LEU A 283 36.17 4.81 13.62
CA LEU A 283 36.03 4.94 12.16
C LEU A 283 37.25 5.60 11.50
N ASP A 284 37.85 6.60 12.13
CA ASP A 284 39.07 7.26 11.65
C ASP A 284 40.28 6.33 11.70
N SER A 285 40.32 5.41 12.67
CA SER A 285 41.36 4.36 12.76
C SER A 285 41.35 3.34 11.62
N LEU A 286 40.31 3.33 10.78
CA LEU A 286 40.20 2.38 9.67
C LEU A 286 41.22 2.67 8.57
N THR A 287 41.92 1.63 8.14
CA THR A 287 42.81 1.66 6.96
C THR A 287 41.98 1.62 5.67
N GLY A 288 42.55 2.09 4.54
CA GLY A 288 41.89 2.20 3.24
C GLY A 288 40.94 1.05 2.88
N ARG A 289 41.43 -0.19 2.86
CA ARG A 289 40.63 -1.39 2.52
C ARG A 289 39.39 -1.64 3.41
N ALA A 290 39.46 -1.30 4.70
CA ALA A 290 38.31 -1.46 5.60
C ALA A 290 37.31 -0.32 5.45
N ARG A 291 37.79 0.90 5.14
CA ARG A 291 36.94 2.05 4.83
C ARG A 291 36.19 1.85 3.51
N GLU A 292 36.84 1.26 2.50
CA GLU A 292 36.23 0.90 1.22
C GLU A 292 35.15 -0.17 1.37
N ALA A 293 35.35 -1.15 2.25
CA ALA A 293 34.34 -2.17 2.58
C ALA A 293 33.14 -1.61 3.37
N LEU A 294 33.35 -0.56 4.17
CA LEU A 294 32.28 0.04 4.97
C LEU A 294 31.29 0.85 4.11
N ARG A 295 31.78 1.53 3.06
CA ARG A 295 30.95 2.38 2.19
C ARG A 295 29.70 1.68 1.62
N PRO A 296 29.79 0.53 0.93
CA PRO A 296 28.61 -0.15 0.39
C PRO A 296 27.68 -0.70 1.48
N LEU A 297 28.23 -1.17 2.61
CA LEU A 297 27.44 -1.65 3.75
C LEU A 297 26.56 -0.54 4.33
N VAL A 298 27.11 0.67 4.50
CA VAL A 298 26.37 1.85 4.96
C VAL A 298 25.39 2.33 3.89
N ALA A 299 25.76 2.27 2.60
CA ALA A 299 24.93 2.77 1.51
C ALA A 299 23.58 2.05 1.43
N LEU A 300 23.54 0.73 1.52
CA LEU A 300 22.27 0.00 1.42
C LEU A 300 21.63 -0.28 2.78
N GLY A 301 22.30 0.11 3.87
CA GLY A 301 21.79 0.04 5.23
C GLY A 301 21.65 -1.40 5.74
N ASP A 302 20.49 -1.71 6.31
CA ASP A 302 20.22 -3.00 6.97
C ASP A 302 19.97 -4.14 5.97
N VAL A 303 21.00 -4.53 5.22
CA VAL A 303 21.00 -5.68 4.30
C VAL A 303 22.28 -6.50 4.47
N TRP A 304 22.16 -7.82 4.33
CA TRP A 304 23.30 -8.74 4.40
C TRP A 304 23.92 -8.94 3.03
N TRP A 305 25.18 -8.55 2.89
CA TRP A 305 25.98 -8.72 1.68
C TRP A 305 26.76 -10.03 1.72
N GLY A 306 26.71 -10.82 0.67
CA GLY A 306 27.69 -11.91 0.49
C GLY A 306 29.09 -11.39 0.23
N ALA A 307 30.07 -12.20 0.62
CA ALA A 307 31.47 -11.84 0.53
C ALA A 307 31.93 -11.56 -0.91
N GLU A 308 31.46 -12.38 -1.86
CA GLU A 308 31.82 -12.28 -3.27
C GLU A 308 31.37 -10.94 -3.87
N LEU A 309 30.07 -10.60 -3.74
CA LEU A 309 29.52 -9.33 -4.22
C LEU A 309 30.17 -8.13 -3.53
N LEU A 310 30.35 -8.21 -2.21
CA LEU A 310 31.02 -7.13 -1.46
C LEU A 310 32.46 -6.92 -1.95
N SER A 311 33.20 -8.01 -2.18
CA SER A 311 34.57 -7.96 -2.71
C SER A 311 34.61 -7.35 -4.11
N ALA A 312 33.67 -7.73 -4.98
CA ALA A 312 33.56 -7.23 -6.35
C ALA A 312 33.30 -5.72 -6.38
N VAL A 313 32.36 -5.24 -5.56
CA VAL A 313 31.98 -3.83 -5.47
C VAL A 313 33.07 -2.96 -4.85
N CYS A 314 33.81 -3.49 -3.87
CA CYS A 314 34.89 -2.75 -3.22
C CYS A 314 36.20 -2.72 -4.03
N GLY A 315 36.40 -3.64 -4.99
CA GLY A 315 37.66 -3.77 -5.73
C GLY A 315 38.84 -4.24 -4.85
N VAL A 316 38.55 -4.84 -3.70
CA VAL A 316 39.53 -5.35 -2.73
C VAL A 316 39.23 -6.83 -2.48
N PRO A 317 40.22 -7.73 -2.47
CA PRO A 317 40.01 -9.13 -2.11
C PRO A 317 39.38 -9.27 -0.71
N GLU A 318 38.35 -10.10 -0.62
CA GLU A 318 37.55 -10.45 0.56
C GLU A 318 38.34 -10.54 1.87
N GLU A 319 39.50 -11.21 1.83
CA GLU A 319 40.33 -11.57 2.99
C GLU A 319 40.85 -10.37 3.83
N HIS A 320 40.77 -9.14 3.30
CA HIS A 320 41.47 -7.99 3.90
C HIS A 320 40.57 -6.84 4.42
N GLY A 321 39.34 -6.68 3.90
CA GLY A 321 38.48 -5.52 4.17
C GLY A 321 37.33 -5.80 5.13
N ALA A 322 36.30 -6.51 4.65
CA ALA A 322 35.10 -6.87 5.42
C ALA A 322 35.43 -7.74 6.65
N ASP A 323 36.37 -8.67 6.50
CA ASP A 323 36.90 -9.46 7.60
C ASP A 323 37.60 -8.63 8.66
N LYS A 324 38.26 -7.52 8.27
CA LYS A 324 38.85 -6.59 9.22
C LYS A 324 37.77 -5.80 9.97
N LEU A 325 36.68 -5.43 9.31
CA LEU A 325 35.50 -4.82 9.96
C LEU A 325 34.85 -5.80 10.94
N ALA A 326 34.69 -7.08 10.55
CA ALA A 326 34.12 -8.11 11.41
C ALA A 326 35.01 -8.48 12.61
N ARG A 327 36.35 -8.52 12.42
CA ARG A 327 37.33 -8.72 13.50
C ARG A 327 37.36 -7.54 14.48
N LYS A 328 37.25 -6.31 13.97
CA LYS A 328 37.07 -5.09 14.77
C LYS A 328 35.60 -4.90 15.23
N ARG A 329 34.72 -5.85 14.89
CA ARG A 329 33.29 -5.86 15.24
C ARG A 329 32.50 -4.60 14.84
N LEU A 330 32.96 -3.91 13.81
CA LEU A 330 32.27 -2.78 13.18
C LEU A 330 31.24 -3.22 12.13
N ALA A 331 31.31 -4.49 11.75
CA ALA A 331 30.31 -5.17 10.94
C ALA A 331 30.01 -6.53 11.57
N HIS A 332 28.77 -6.96 11.44
CA HIS A 332 28.35 -8.32 11.72
C HIS A 332 28.81 -9.24 10.61
N ARG A 333 29.21 -10.45 10.99
CA ARG A 333 29.47 -11.54 10.06
C ARG A 333 28.55 -12.70 10.41
N GLU A 334 27.94 -13.34 9.43
CA GLU A 334 27.22 -14.61 9.60
C GLU A 334 27.59 -15.51 8.42
N GLY A 335 28.30 -16.62 8.68
CA GLY A 335 28.95 -17.38 7.60
C GLY A 335 29.92 -16.50 6.79
N ASP A 336 29.64 -16.38 5.50
CA ASP A 336 30.32 -15.56 4.49
C ASP A 336 29.61 -14.20 4.25
N ARG A 337 28.64 -13.82 5.07
CA ARG A 337 27.87 -12.60 4.89
C ARG A 337 28.21 -11.51 5.88
N PHE A 338 28.07 -10.27 5.44
CA PHE A 338 28.45 -9.07 6.17
C PHE A 338 27.32 -8.04 6.21
N ARG A 339 27.20 -7.35 7.34
CA ARG A 339 26.22 -6.27 7.53
C ARG A 339 26.78 -5.24 8.50
N VAL A 340 26.52 -3.95 8.29
CA VAL A 340 26.92 -2.92 9.26
C VAL A 340 25.98 -2.93 10.48
N GLY A 341 26.53 -2.69 11.68
CA GLY A 341 25.73 -2.49 12.90
C GLY A 341 24.99 -1.15 12.88
N ASP A 342 23.85 -1.04 13.55
CA ASP A 342 23.01 0.16 13.46
C ASP A 342 23.69 1.36 14.13
N VAL A 343 24.42 1.11 15.23
CA VAL A 343 25.24 2.14 15.89
C VAL A 343 26.33 2.64 14.94
N VAL A 344 27.04 1.75 14.26
CA VAL A 344 28.10 2.14 13.31
C VAL A 344 27.52 2.88 12.11
N ALA A 345 26.38 2.45 11.58
CA ALA A 345 25.72 3.09 10.45
C ALA A 345 25.28 4.54 10.78
N GLY A 346 24.80 4.79 12.00
CA GLY A 346 24.34 6.12 12.43
C GLY A 346 25.45 7.18 12.56
N PHE A 347 26.70 6.75 12.75
CA PHE A 347 27.85 7.65 12.87
C PHE A 347 28.82 7.57 11.68
N ALA A 348 28.61 6.62 10.77
CA ALA A 348 29.37 6.56 9.53
C ALA A 348 29.09 7.82 8.70
N PRO A 349 30.09 8.34 7.95
CA PRO A 349 29.87 9.45 7.03
C PRO A 349 28.69 9.13 6.10
N PRO A 350 27.74 10.06 5.92
CA PRO A 350 26.60 9.82 5.06
C PRO A 350 27.09 9.47 3.66
N PHE A 351 26.52 8.41 3.09
CA PHE A 351 26.85 8.01 1.73
C PHE A 351 26.28 9.05 0.76
N ALA A 352 27.15 9.77 0.05
CA ALA A 352 26.76 10.81 -0.90
C ALA A 352 25.90 10.22 -2.02
N ASP A 353 24.76 10.85 -2.33
CA ASP A 353 23.87 10.36 -3.37
C ASP A 353 24.54 10.38 -4.76
N ASP A 354 25.51 11.28 -4.98
CA ASP A 354 26.36 11.32 -6.18
C ASP A 354 27.19 10.04 -6.40
N ASP A 355 27.51 9.31 -5.32
CA ASP A 355 28.25 8.04 -5.41
C ASP A 355 27.34 6.82 -5.68
N LEU A 356 26.01 6.98 -5.55
CA LEU A 356 25.05 5.89 -5.67
C LEU A 356 25.05 5.26 -7.07
N PRO A 357 25.09 6.01 -8.18
CA PRO A 357 25.22 5.41 -9.51
C PRO A 357 26.43 4.49 -9.64
N SER A 358 27.61 4.95 -9.18
CA SER A 358 28.86 4.17 -9.27
C SER A 358 28.84 2.90 -8.41
N LEU A 359 28.14 2.92 -7.27
CA LEU A 359 27.92 1.73 -6.47
C LEU A 359 27.04 0.72 -7.22
N VAL A 360 25.92 1.19 -7.76
CA VAL A 360 24.93 0.33 -8.44
C VAL A 360 25.44 -0.20 -9.77
N ASP A 361 26.28 0.55 -10.47
CA ASP A 361 26.96 0.10 -11.69
C ASP A 361 27.87 -1.10 -11.40
N ARG A 362 28.60 -1.09 -10.27
CA ARG A 362 29.43 -2.23 -9.86
C ARG A 362 28.61 -3.45 -9.43
N VAL A 363 27.47 -3.23 -8.76
CA VAL A 363 26.52 -4.32 -8.50
C VAL A 363 26.01 -4.90 -9.83
N THR A 364 25.67 -4.04 -10.79
CA THR A 364 25.20 -4.44 -12.13
C THR A 364 26.27 -5.22 -12.89
N GLU A 365 27.54 -4.80 -12.81
CA GLU A 365 28.67 -5.51 -13.41
C GLU A 365 28.83 -6.91 -12.82
N TRP A 366 28.80 -7.04 -11.49
CA TRP A 366 28.85 -8.36 -10.84
C TRP A 366 27.66 -9.24 -11.25
N VAL A 367 26.44 -8.71 -11.20
CA VAL A 367 25.22 -9.44 -11.59
C VAL A 367 25.30 -9.93 -13.05
N SER A 368 25.98 -9.21 -13.93
CA SER A 368 26.11 -9.56 -15.35
C SER A 368 27.03 -10.77 -15.61
N VAL A 369 27.80 -11.21 -14.62
CA VAL A 369 28.74 -12.34 -14.73
C VAL A 369 28.53 -13.41 -13.66
N ALA A 370 27.76 -13.12 -12.61
CA ALA A 370 27.47 -14.04 -11.52
C ALA A 370 26.58 -15.20 -11.96
N GLU A 371 26.71 -16.33 -11.26
CA GLU A 371 25.84 -17.49 -11.45
C GLU A 371 24.39 -17.17 -11.04
N PRO A 372 23.37 -17.72 -11.71
CA PRO A 372 21.97 -17.37 -11.46
C PRO A 372 21.51 -17.50 -10.01
N ASP A 373 21.92 -18.56 -9.31
CA ASP A 373 21.55 -18.78 -7.91
C ASP A 373 22.32 -17.84 -6.97
N ALA A 374 23.55 -17.44 -7.31
CA ALA A 374 24.29 -16.43 -6.54
C ALA A 374 23.59 -15.05 -6.61
N ILE A 375 23.01 -14.70 -7.77
CA ILE A 375 22.19 -13.48 -7.91
C ILE A 375 20.94 -13.58 -7.02
N ALA A 376 20.29 -14.74 -6.96
CA ALA A 376 19.13 -14.97 -6.11
C ALA A 376 19.50 -14.87 -4.62
N ASP A 377 20.66 -15.37 -4.23
CA ASP A 377 21.19 -15.23 -2.87
C ASP A 377 21.42 -13.75 -2.51
N GLU A 378 21.81 -12.89 -3.45
CA GLU A 378 21.99 -11.45 -3.24
C GLU A 378 20.72 -10.60 -3.48
N LEU A 379 19.53 -11.23 -3.53
CA LEU A 379 18.28 -10.52 -3.82
C LEU A 379 18.03 -9.31 -2.92
N ASP A 380 18.32 -9.38 -1.61
CA ASP A 380 18.12 -8.26 -0.69
C ASP A 380 18.96 -7.03 -1.07
N VAL A 381 20.20 -7.27 -1.54
CA VAL A 381 21.12 -6.23 -1.99
C VAL A 381 20.63 -5.62 -3.30
N VAL A 382 20.25 -6.47 -4.27
CA VAL A 382 19.71 -6.04 -5.57
C VAL A 382 18.41 -5.25 -5.40
N GLU A 383 17.47 -5.75 -4.60
CA GLU A 383 16.18 -5.11 -4.34
C GLU A 383 16.37 -3.76 -3.63
N ARG A 384 17.25 -3.70 -2.63
CA ARG A 384 17.53 -2.46 -1.90
C ARG A 384 18.23 -1.43 -2.79
N ALA A 385 19.16 -1.86 -3.64
CA ALA A 385 19.81 -0.99 -4.63
C ALA A 385 18.78 -0.39 -5.59
N LEU A 386 17.90 -1.22 -6.17
CA LEU A 386 16.81 -0.78 -7.05
C LEU A 386 15.84 0.19 -6.36
N LYS A 387 15.43 -0.10 -5.11
CA LYS A 387 14.54 0.79 -4.35
C LYS A 387 15.20 2.13 -4.05
N ARG A 388 16.48 2.13 -3.68
CA ARG A 388 17.21 3.37 -3.37
C ARG A 388 17.42 4.24 -4.61
N THR A 389 17.77 3.66 -5.76
CA THR A 389 17.91 4.42 -7.01
C THR A 389 16.60 4.96 -7.53
N LEU A 390 15.50 4.21 -7.42
CA LEU A 390 14.16 4.71 -7.74
C LEU A 390 13.74 5.86 -6.83
N ALA A 391 14.04 5.79 -5.53
CA ALA A 391 13.75 6.87 -4.58
C ALA A 391 14.61 8.13 -4.82
N ALA A 392 15.82 7.95 -5.35
CA ALA A 392 16.72 9.04 -5.74
C ALA A 392 16.44 9.59 -7.15
N GLU A 393 15.35 9.19 -7.81
CA GLU A 393 14.98 9.63 -9.17
C GLU A 393 16.06 9.31 -10.23
N LEU A 394 16.72 8.15 -10.11
CA LEU A 394 17.73 7.64 -11.04
C LEU A 394 17.21 6.42 -11.82
N PRO A 395 16.18 6.57 -12.68
CA PRO A 395 15.50 5.44 -13.31
C PRO A 395 16.37 4.67 -14.30
N GLU A 396 17.32 5.31 -14.98
CA GLU A 396 18.21 4.64 -15.95
C GLU A 396 19.19 3.67 -15.26
N THR A 397 19.78 4.11 -14.14
CA THR A 397 20.66 3.25 -13.32
C THR A 397 19.88 2.08 -12.73
N ALA A 398 18.65 2.34 -12.25
CA ALA A 398 17.76 1.28 -11.78
C ALA A 398 17.39 0.29 -12.89
N LEU A 399 17.11 0.79 -14.09
CA LEU A 399 16.74 -0.01 -15.26
C LEU A 399 17.88 -0.92 -15.70
N ALA A 400 19.12 -0.41 -15.74
CA ALA A 400 20.30 -1.20 -16.07
C ALA A 400 20.49 -2.39 -15.11
N LEU A 401 20.41 -2.15 -13.80
CA LEU A 401 20.48 -3.21 -12.80
C LEU A 401 19.33 -4.21 -12.95
N ALA A 402 18.09 -3.73 -13.14
CA ALA A 402 16.93 -4.59 -13.27
C ALA A 402 17.01 -5.49 -14.51
N ARG A 403 17.51 -4.98 -15.65
CA ARG A 403 17.73 -5.80 -16.86
C ARG A 403 18.74 -6.91 -16.61
N ALA A 404 19.91 -6.57 -16.05
CA ALA A 404 20.97 -7.53 -15.76
C ALA A 404 20.51 -8.61 -14.78
N ALA A 405 19.91 -8.20 -13.66
CA ALA A 405 19.41 -9.11 -12.64
C ALA A 405 18.29 -10.01 -13.17
N SER A 406 17.36 -9.46 -13.95
CA SER A 406 16.30 -10.27 -14.57
C SER A 406 16.88 -11.29 -15.55
N ALA A 407 17.85 -10.89 -16.38
CA ALA A 407 18.46 -11.78 -17.36
C ALA A 407 19.17 -12.98 -16.71
N GLY A 408 19.83 -12.77 -15.57
CA GLY A 408 20.42 -13.85 -14.76
C GLY A 408 19.38 -14.70 -14.04
N LEU A 409 18.46 -14.07 -13.30
CA LEU A 409 17.46 -14.75 -12.46
C LEU A 409 16.49 -15.63 -13.26
N VAL A 410 16.25 -15.35 -14.54
CA VAL A 410 15.48 -16.22 -15.45
C VAL A 410 16.03 -17.66 -15.48
N TRP A 411 17.34 -17.81 -15.33
CA TRP A 411 18.02 -19.11 -15.32
C TRP A 411 18.15 -19.73 -13.94
N SER A 412 17.81 -18.98 -12.88
CA SER A 412 17.72 -19.52 -11.52
C SER A 412 16.46 -20.37 -11.35
N ARG A 413 16.40 -21.12 -10.24
CA ARG A 413 15.16 -21.77 -9.79
C ARG A 413 14.22 -20.81 -9.04
N HIS A 414 14.66 -19.60 -8.71
CA HIS A 414 13.96 -18.64 -7.85
C HIS A 414 13.12 -17.64 -8.67
N TRP A 415 12.04 -18.13 -9.29
CA TRP A 415 11.19 -17.31 -10.16
C TRP A 415 10.35 -16.27 -9.39
N GLY A 416 10.15 -16.43 -8.09
CA GLY A 416 9.58 -15.37 -7.25
C GLY A 416 10.56 -14.21 -7.04
N ALA A 417 11.85 -14.49 -6.84
CA ALA A 417 12.91 -13.48 -6.82
C ALA A 417 12.97 -12.71 -8.15
N LEU A 418 12.90 -13.43 -9.27
CA LEU A 418 12.75 -12.82 -10.60
C LEU A 418 11.53 -11.89 -10.64
N ALA A 419 10.35 -12.34 -10.20
CA ALA A 419 9.14 -11.52 -10.22
C ALA A 419 9.26 -10.22 -9.40
N ILE A 420 9.99 -10.22 -8.28
CA ILE A 420 10.28 -9.02 -7.49
C ILE A 420 11.12 -8.03 -8.32
N VAL A 421 12.20 -8.51 -8.93
CA VAL A 421 13.09 -7.68 -9.77
C VAL A 421 12.35 -7.16 -11.01
N LEU A 422 11.52 -7.99 -11.67
CA LEU A 422 10.69 -7.58 -12.80
C LEU A 422 9.72 -6.46 -12.42
N GLY A 423 9.10 -6.53 -11.23
CA GLY A 423 8.20 -5.48 -10.75
C GLY A 423 8.89 -4.14 -10.49
N LEU A 424 10.10 -4.17 -9.91
CA LEU A 424 10.92 -2.96 -9.73
C LEU A 424 11.48 -2.45 -11.06
N GLY A 425 11.86 -3.36 -11.96
CA GLY A 425 12.31 -3.05 -13.32
C GLY A 425 11.23 -2.38 -14.16
N LEU A 426 9.98 -2.83 -14.04
CA LEU A 426 8.83 -2.19 -14.68
C LEU A 426 8.68 -0.74 -14.22
N ARG A 427 8.83 -0.46 -12.92
CA ARG A 427 8.81 0.92 -12.40
C ARG A 427 9.98 1.75 -12.93
N ALA A 428 11.17 1.16 -13.01
CA ALA A 428 12.35 1.81 -13.58
C ALA A 428 12.16 2.14 -15.07
N ALA A 429 11.60 1.21 -15.85
CA ALA A 429 11.29 1.41 -17.26
C ALA A 429 10.28 2.54 -17.49
N ILE A 430 9.20 2.59 -16.69
CA ILE A 430 8.23 3.69 -16.73
C ILE A 430 8.89 5.03 -16.38
N GLY A 431 9.71 5.06 -15.32
CA GLY A 431 10.43 6.27 -14.91
C GLY A 431 11.46 6.75 -15.94
N ALA A 432 12.08 5.83 -16.67
CA ALA A 432 13.01 6.11 -17.76
C ALA A 432 12.30 6.44 -19.09
N GLY A 433 10.98 6.21 -19.18
CA GLY A 433 10.22 6.37 -20.43
C GLY A 433 10.53 5.31 -21.49
N SER A 434 11.07 4.14 -21.11
CA SER A 434 11.39 3.06 -22.06
C SER A 434 10.20 2.12 -22.27
N VAL A 435 9.41 2.39 -23.31
CA VAL A 435 8.25 1.57 -23.71
C VAL A 435 8.65 0.11 -23.98
N ARG A 436 9.80 -0.10 -24.62
CA ARG A 436 10.30 -1.44 -24.95
C ARG A 436 10.55 -2.30 -23.72
N ASP A 437 11.20 -1.73 -22.71
CA ASP A 437 11.46 -2.44 -21.46
C ASP A 437 10.19 -2.63 -20.65
N GLU A 438 9.30 -1.64 -20.67
CA GLU A 438 8.00 -1.75 -20.03
C GLU A 438 7.20 -2.96 -20.58
N LEU A 439 7.16 -3.12 -21.91
CA LEU A 439 6.56 -4.29 -22.56
C LEU A 439 7.29 -5.59 -22.22
N SER A 440 8.62 -5.56 -22.24
CA SER A 440 9.47 -6.73 -21.95
C SER A 440 9.30 -7.22 -20.50
N PHE A 441 9.24 -6.32 -19.52
CA PHE A 441 9.02 -6.65 -18.12
C PHE A 441 7.59 -7.16 -17.88
N ARG A 442 6.57 -6.55 -18.49
CA ARG A 442 5.19 -7.06 -18.39
C ARG A 442 5.04 -8.46 -18.99
N TYR A 443 5.62 -8.71 -20.16
CA TYR A 443 5.65 -10.04 -20.76
C TYR A 443 6.26 -11.07 -19.79
N ALA A 444 7.46 -10.79 -19.29
CA ALA A 444 8.18 -11.68 -18.38
C ALA A 444 7.40 -11.93 -17.07
N LEU A 445 6.79 -10.89 -16.51
CA LEU A 445 6.01 -10.99 -15.27
C LEU A 445 4.74 -11.82 -15.50
N ALA A 446 4.07 -11.68 -16.64
CA ALA A 446 2.91 -12.49 -17.00
C ALA A 446 3.28 -13.98 -17.15
N VAL A 447 4.43 -14.28 -17.75
CA VAL A 447 4.96 -15.66 -17.83
C VAL A 447 5.23 -16.23 -16.44
N CYS A 448 5.83 -15.46 -15.54
CA CYS A 448 6.02 -15.89 -14.14
C CYS A 448 4.68 -16.21 -13.46
N ARG A 449 3.68 -15.33 -13.60
CA ARG A 449 2.35 -15.53 -13.01
C ARG A 449 1.61 -16.75 -13.57
N LEU A 450 1.78 -17.07 -14.85
CA LEU A 450 1.23 -18.31 -15.42
C LEU A 450 1.91 -19.56 -14.87
N ASN A 451 3.24 -19.51 -14.72
CA ASN A 451 4.01 -20.62 -14.13
C ASN A 451 3.57 -20.88 -12.67
N ASP A 452 3.21 -19.83 -11.93
CA ASP A 452 2.66 -19.92 -10.57
C ASP A 452 1.18 -20.36 -10.54
N GLY A 453 0.54 -20.57 -11.69
CA GLY A 453 -0.90 -20.89 -11.79
C GLY A 453 -1.83 -19.70 -11.55
N ASN A 454 -1.30 -18.49 -11.43
CA ASN A 454 -2.03 -17.24 -11.20
C ASN A 454 -2.52 -16.61 -12.52
N THR A 455 -3.35 -17.35 -13.27
CA THR A 455 -3.84 -16.96 -14.61
C THR A 455 -4.54 -15.58 -14.62
N ARG A 456 -5.24 -15.21 -13.55
CA ARG A 456 -5.87 -13.89 -13.41
C ARG A 456 -4.86 -12.75 -13.36
N GLN A 457 -3.81 -12.87 -12.54
CA GLN A 457 -2.78 -11.84 -12.43
C GLN A 457 -1.97 -11.75 -13.73
N ALA A 458 -1.76 -12.87 -14.42
CA ALA A 458 -1.15 -12.86 -15.75
C ALA A 458 -1.98 -12.03 -16.74
N ALA A 459 -3.31 -12.19 -16.74
CA ALA A 459 -4.21 -11.40 -17.59
C ALA A 459 -4.18 -9.90 -17.25
N GLU A 460 -4.16 -9.55 -15.96
CA GLU A 460 -4.08 -8.15 -15.49
C GLU A 460 -2.78 -7.48 -15.98
N VAL A 461 -1.64 -8.15 -15.86
CA VAL A 461 -0.34 -7.65 -16.34
C VAL A 461 -0.33 -7.48 -17.86
N LEU A 462 -0.95 -8.39 -18.60
CA LEU A 462 -0.99 -8.35 -20.07
C LEU A 462 -1.94 -7.27 -20.63
N ALA A 463 -3.04 -6.97 -19.91
CA ALA A 463 -3.99 -5.94 -20.33
C ALA A 463 -3.33 -4.56 -20.53
N GLY A 464 -2.36 -4.21 -19.68
CA GLY A 464 -1.56 -2.98 -19.82
C GLY A 464 -0.54 -3.03 -20.96
N ALA A 465 -0.05 -4.22 -21.35
CA ALA A 465 0.96 -4.38 -22.38
C ALA A 465 0.37 -4.36 -23.81
N VAL A 466 -0.79 -4.96 -24.02
CA VAL A 466 -1.44 -5.02 -25.35
C VAL A 466 -1.79 -3.64 -25.89
N GLY A 467 -2.14 -2.69 -25.01
CA GLY A 467 -2.42 -1.30 -25.40
C GLY A 467 -1.19 -0.50 -25.84
N LEU A 468 0.01 -0.88 -25.40
CA LEU A 468 1.27 -0.19 -25.69
C LEU A 468 2.07 -0.85 -26.82
N ALA A 469 1.80 -2.12 -27.11
CA ALA A 469 2.52 -2.91 -28.12
C ALA A 469 2.41 -2.37 -29.56
N GLY A 470 1.46 -1.45 -29.83
CA GLY A 470 1.33 -0.78 -31.12
C GLY A 470 2.39 0.30 -31.40
N ASP A 471 3.03 0.84 -30.35
CA ASP A 471 3.85 2.06 -30.43
C ASP A 471 5.38 1.78 -30.38
N ASP A 472 5.81 0.55 -30.08
CA ASP A 472 7.21 0.21 -29.74
C ASP A 472 8.09 -0.25 -30.94
N GLY A 473 7.48 -0.62 -32.07
CA GLY A 473 8.21 -1.09 -33.26
C GLY A 473 8.88 -2.48 -33.14
N ASP A 474 8.88 -3.14 -31.97
CA ASP A 474 9.32 -4.53 -31.80
C ASP A 474 8.18 -5.52 -32.13
N GLU A 475 7.97 -5.77 -33.43
CA GLU A 475 6.91 -6.66 -33.92
C GLU A 475 6.97 -8.06 -33.30
N ARG A 476 8.17 -8.55 -32.97
CA ARG A 476 8.36 -9.89 -32.40
C ARG A 476 7.80 -9.95 -30.98
N LEU A 477 8.13 -8.99 -30.12
CA LEU A 477 7.57 -8.91 -28.77
C LEU A 477 6.04 -8.70 -28.82
N ALA A 478 5.54 -7.87 -29.74
CA ALA A 478 4.10 -7.66 -29.92
C ALA A 478 3.35 -8.94 -30.36
N VAL A 479 3.98 -9.80 -31.18
CA VAL A 479 3.42 -11.12 -31.50
C VAL A 479 3.40 -12.02 -30.27
N ARG A 480 4.51 -12.13 -29.52
CA ARG A 480 4.58 -12.97 -28.31
C ARG A 480 3.59 -12.55 -27.24
N LEU A 481 3.39 -11.25 -27.05
CA LEU A 481 2.38 -10.71 -26.14
C LEU A 481 0.96 -11.13 -26.54
N ARG A 482 0.63 -11.08 -27.84
CA ARG A 482 -0.67 -11.52 -28.35
C ARG A 482 -0.89 -13.03 -28.22
N GLU A 483 0.15 -13.83 -28.49
CA GLU A 483 0.12 -15.28 -28.29
C GLU A 483 -0.13 -15.63 -26.82
N LEU A 484 0.64 -15.02 -25.91
CA LEU A 484 0.51 -15.27 -24.47
C LEU A 484 -0.86 -14.82 -23.95
N ASP A 485 -1.36 -13.65 -24.37
CA ASP A 485 -2.69 -13.17 -23.99
C ASP A 485 -3.82 -14.07 -24.53
N ALA A 486 -3.65 -14.67 -25.71
CA ALA A 486 -4.58 -15.69 -26.21
C ALA A 486 -4.53 -16.98 -25.37
N GLU A 487 -3.35 -17.44 -24.97
CA GLU A 487 -3.16 -18.59 -24.09
C GLU A 487 -3.79 -18.37 -22.72
N VAL A 488 -3.53 -17.22 -22.09
CA VAL A 488 -4.08 -16.84 -20.78
C VAL A 488 -5.61 -16.82 -20.82
N ARG A 489 -6.20 -16.23 -21.86
CA ARG A 489 -7.65 -16.21 -22.06
C ARG A 489 -8.22 -17.62 -22.24
N HIS A 490 -7.53 -18.47 -22.99
CA HIS A 490 -7.94 -19.85 -23.20
C HIS A 490 -7.83 -20.71 -21.92
N LEU A 491 -6.76 -20.56 -21.13
CA LEU A 491 -6.61 -21.22 -19.83
C LEU A 491 -7.66 -20.73 -18.83
N SER A 492 -7.93 -19.43 -18.80
CA SER A 492 -9.00 -18.84 -17.98
C SER A 492 -10.37 -19.43 -18.33
N ALA A 493 -10.62 -19.73 -19.61
CA ALA A 493 -11.86 -20.36 -20.07
C ALA A 493 -11.97 -21.86 -19.75
N ARG A 494 -10.86 -22.55 -19.45
CA ARG A 494 -10.81 -23.99 -19.13
C ARG A 494 -10.81 -24.29 -17.64
N GLN A 495 -10.59 -23.31 -16.77
CA GLN A 495 -10.77 -23.53 -15.34
C GLN A 495 -12.22 -23.94 -15.09
N PRO A 496 -12.48 -24.99 -14.29
CA PRO A 496 -13.83 -25.47 -14.07
C PRO A 496 -14.65 -24.30 -13.56
N LEU A 497 -15.62 -23.94 -14.40
CA LEU A 497 -16.72 -23.07 -14.06
C LEU A 497 -17.17 -23.44 -12.65
N SER A 498 -17.25 -22.45 -11.78
CA SER A 498 -17.79 -22.66 -10.44
C SER A 498 -19.16 -23.34 -10.57
N THR A 499 -19.65 -24.02 -9.53
CA THR A 499 -20.97 -24.68 -9.58
C THR A 499 -22.07 -23.75 -10.11
N VAL A 500 -21.91 -22.43 -9.92
CA VAL A 500 -22.78 -21.37 -10.44
C VAL A 500 -22.69 -21.23 -11.97
N ASP A 501 -21.48 -21.24 -12.52
CA ASP A 501 -21.22 -21.08 -13.95
C ASP A 501 -21.65 -22.32 -14.76
N ALA A 502 -21.52 -23.53 -14.19
CA ALA A 502 -22.02 -24.77 -14.82
C ALA A 502 -23.56 -24.81 -14.89
N ILE A 503 -24.24 -24.24 -13.88
CA ILE A 503 -25.70 -24.08 -13.86
C ILE A 503 -26.13 -23.08 -14.94
N LEU A 504 -25.44 -21.94 -15.05
CA LEU A 504 -25.71 -20.94 -16.10
C LEU A 504 -25.54 -21.50 -17.52
N ALA A 505 -24.52 -22.31 -17.76
CA ALA A 505 -24.29 -22.94 -19.07
C ALA A 505 -25.39 -23.95 -19.46
N ARG A 506 -25.90 -24.76 -18.51
CA ARG A 506 -26.99 -25.71 -18.79
C ARG A 506 -28.37 -25.05 -18.92
N VAL A 507 -28.56 -23.88 -18.32
CA VAL A 507 -29.78 -23.07 -18.55
C VAL A 507 -29.75 -22.46 -19.96
N ALA A 508 -28.59 -22.05 -20.46
CA ALA A 508 -28.42 -21.60 -21.85
C ALA A 508 -28.63 -22.74 -22.88
N GLU A 509 -28.14 -23.95 -22.55
CA GLU A 509 -28.70 -25.27 -22.88
C GLU A 509 -30.07 -25.41 -23.56
N LEU A 510 -31.08 -24.99 -22.80
CA LEU A 510 -32.48 -25.38 -22.97
C LEU A 510 -33.21 -24.58 -24.06
N GLY A 511 -32.48 -23.77 -24.83
CA GLY A 511 -32.98 -23.01 -25.96
C GLY A 511 -33.65 -21.70 -25.52
N GLY A 512 -33.12 -20.59 -26.04
CA GLY A 512 -33.60 -19.22 -25.84
C GLY A 512 -34.95 -18.92 -26.48
N THR A 513 -36.00 -19.62 -26.05
CA THR A 513 -37.39 -19.17 -26.22
C THR A 513 -38.06 -19.17 -24.85
N ALA A 514 -38.86 -18.14 -24.58
CA ALA A 514 -39.41 -17.79 -23.26
C ALA A 514 -40.41 -18.79 -22.64
N ALA A 515 -40.33 -20.07 -23.00
CA ALA A 515 -41.27 -21.13 -22.59
C ALA A 515 -40.60 -22.35 -21.94
N ALA A 516 -39.38 -22.22 -21.39
CA ALA A 516 -38.85 -23.26 -20.50
C ALA A 516 -39.64 -23.21 -19.17
N SER A 517 -40.56 -24.15 -18.96
CA SER A 517 -41.32 -24.23 -17.72
C SER A 517 -40.39 -24.38 -16.50
N ALA A 518 -40.78 -23.87 -15.33
CA ALA A 518 -40.02 -24.00 -14.09
C ALA A 518 -39.66 -25.46 -13.74
N LYS A 519 -40.41 -26.43 -14.28
CA LYS A 519 -40.12 -27.86 -14.20
C LYS A 519 -38.90 -28.27 -15.05
N ALA A 520 -38.75 -27.74 -16.26
CA ALA A 520 -37.62 -28.03 -17.14
C ALA A 520 -36.29 -27.45 -16.60
N VAL A 521 -36.32 -26.23 -16.05
CA VAL A 521 -35.16 -25.60 -15.38
C VAL A 521 -34.77 -26.38 -14.12
N ARG A 522 -35.77 -26.86 -13.37
CA ARG A 522 -35.58 -27.69 -12.18
C ARG A 522 -34.98 -29.05 -12.51
N ASP A 523 -35.48 -29.71 -13.57
CA ASP A 523 -34.96 -31.01 -14.02
C ASP A 523 -33.53 -30.88 -14.58
N ALA A 524 -33.18 -29.78 -15.26
CA ALA A 524 -31.82 -29.50 -15.70
C ALA A 524 -30.86 -29.19 -14.53
N CYS A 525 -31.30 -28.45 -13.52
CA CYS A 525 -30.52 -28.23 -12.29
C CYS A 525 -30.29 -29.54 -11.53
N ALA A 526 -31.31 -30.40 -11.43
CA ALA A 526 -31.19 -31.71 -10.79
C ALA A 526 -30.23 -32.64 -11.55
N THR A 527 -30.25 -32.60 -12.89
CA THR A 527 -29.35 -33.38 -13.74
C THR A 527 -27.90 -32.88 -13.66
N ALA A 528 -27.69 -31.56 -13.63
CA ALA A 528 -26.36 -30.96 -13.46
C ALA A 528 -25.75 -31.26 -12.08
N LEU A 529 -26.56 -31.20 -11.02
CA LEU A 529 -26.13 -31.53 -9.66
C LEU A 529 -25.79 -33.02 -9.49
N THR A 530 -26.48 -33.91 -10.20
CA THR A 530 -26.23 -35.37 -10.15
C THR A 530 -25.06 -35.82 -11.02
N SER A 531 -24.64 -35.02 -12.02
CA SER A 531 -23.44 -35.29 -12.84
C SER A 531 -22.11 -34.83 -12.20
N THR A 532 -22.15 -34.15 -11.05
CA THR A 532 -20.95 -33.75 -10.30
C THR A 532 -20.59 -34.81 -9.25
N PRO A 533 -19.31 -34.94 -8.82
CA PRO A 533 -18.91 -35.88 -7.77
C PRO A 533 -19.60 -35.65 -6.41
N VAL A 534 -20.34 -34.55 -6.25
CA VAL A 534 -21.15 -34.20 -5.07
C VAL A 534 -22.55 -34.85 -5.11
N GLY A 535 -22.94 -35.48 -6.22
CA GLY A 535 -24.29 -36.03 -6.44
C GLY A 535 -24.76 -37.06 -5.39
N ARG A 536 -23.83 -37.71 -4.68
CA ARG A 536 -24.15 -38.67 -3.62
C ARG A 536 -24.67 -38.01 -2.33
N LEU A 537 -24.25 -36.77 -2.03
CA LEU A 537 -24.73 -36.00 -0.86
C LEU A 537 -26.15 -35.45 -1.06
N VAL A 538 -26.56 -35.27 -2.31
CA VAL A 538 -27.86 -34.68 -2.70
C VAL A 538 -29.01 -35.68 -2.54
N GLN A 539 -28.72 -36.99 -2.59
CA GLN A 539 -29.72 -38.04 -2.41
C GLN A 539 -30.16 -38.20 -0.94
N GLU A 540 -29.35 -37.76 0.03
CA GLU A 540 -29.60 -37.94 1.46
C GLU A 540 -30.28 -36.71 2.14
N ASN A 541 -30.41 -35.57 1.44
CA ASN A 541 -30.93 -34.34 2.03
C ASN A 541 -31.90 -33.56 1.09
N PRO A 542 -33.22 -33.84 1.13
CA PRO A 542 -34.21 -33.21 0.25
C PRO A 542 -34.45 -31.71 0.51
N GLY A 543 -33.90 -31.13 1.58
CA GLY A 543 -33.99 -29.70 1.90
C GLY A 543 -33.06 -28.80 1.05
N VAL A 544 -31.87 -29.29 0.69
CA VAL A 544 -30.87 -28.53 -0.08
C VAL A 544 -31.29 -28.36 -1.54
N VAL A 545 -31.97 -29.37 -2.09
CA VAL A 545 -32.50 -29.35 -3.47
C VAL A 545 -33.56 -28.26 -3.64
N ARG A 546 -34.41 -27.99 -2.64
CA ARG A 546 -35.44 -26.95 -2.72
C ARG A 546 -34.87 -25.53 -2.70
N GLY A 547 -33.76 -25.29 -2.01
CA GLY A 547 -33.09 -23.98 -1.97
C GLY A 547 -32.40 -23.62 -3.27
N VAL A 548 -31.62 -24.55 -3.84
CA VAL A 548 -30.85 -24.32 -5.08
C VAL A 548 -31.75 -24.22 -6.32
N VAL A 549 -32.83 -25.02 -6.38
CA VAL A 549 -33.83 -24.97 -7.46
C VAL A 549 -34.61 -23.66 -7.46
N SER A 550 -34.81 -23.03 -6.30
CA SER A 550 -35.58 -21.78 -6.20
C SER A 550 -34.78 -20.56 -6.67
N LEU A 551 -33.47 -20.51 -6.44
CA LEU A 551 -32.60 -19.46 -6.98
C LEU A 551 -32.42 -19.56 -8.50
N ALA A 552 -32.27 -20.78 -9.05
CA ALA A 552 -32.07 -20.98 -10.48
C ALA A 552 -33.33 -20.68 -11.33
N ALA A 553 -34.53 -20.94 -10.77
CA ALA A 553 -35.80 -20.60 -11.42
C ALA A 553 -36.02 -19.07 -11.52
N VAL A 554 -35.52 -18.30 -10.56
CA VAL A 554 -35.60 -16.83 -10.56
C VAL A 554 -34.60 -16.22 -11.55
N ALA A 555 -33.36 -16.74 -11.60
CA ALA A 555 -32.36 -16.29 -12.58
C ALA A 555 -32.76 -16.61 -14.04
N GLY A 556 -33.38 -17.76 -14.29
CA GLY A 556 -33.89 -18.13 -15.62
C GLY A 556 -35.04 -17.24 -16.11
N LEU A 557 -35.89 -16.75 -15.20
CA LEU A 557 -37.01 -15.86 -15.54
C LEU A 557 -36.55 -14.44 -15.93
N VAL A 558 -35.42 -13.98 -15.35
CA VAL A 558 -34.84 -12.65 -15.61
C VAL A 558 -34.09 -12.59 -16.95
N LEU A 559 -33.46 -13.68 -17.41
CA LEU A 559 -32.80 -13.69 -18.72
C LEU A 559 -33.80 -13.69 -19.90
N THR A 560 -34.98 -14.30 -19.73
CA THR A 560 -36.00 -14.35 -20.80
C THR A 560 -36.68 -13.01 -21.08
N THR A 561 -36.62 -12.04 -20.15
CA THR A 561 -37.19 -10.69 -20.38
C THR A 561 -36.21 -9.73 -21.05
N MET A 562 -34.90 -10.01 -21.01
CA MET A 562 -33.88 -9.13 -21.62
C MET A 562 -33.69 -9.34 -23.13
N SER A 563 -34.17 -10.44 -23.71
CA SER A 563 -34.03 -10.73 -25.15
C SER A 563 -35.10 -10.07 -26.04
N ALA A 564 -36.11 -9.42 -25.45
CA ALA A 564 -37.27 -8.88 -26.18
C ALA A 564 -37.18 -7.38 -26.55
N SER A 565 -36.13 -6.66 -26.14
CA SER A 565 -36.05 -5.20 -26.30
C SER A 565 -35.05 -4.70 -27.36
N GLY A 566 -34.49 -5.58 -28.18
CA GLY A 566 -33.51 -5.21 -29.21
C GLY A 566 -34.06 -5.22 -30.64
N SER A 567 -34.89 -4.25 -31.03
CA SER A 567 -35.08 -3.94 -32.46
C SER A 567 -35.67 -2.55 -32.73
N ARG A 568 -35.04 -1.82 -33.67
CA ARG A 568 -35.44 -0.58 -34.39
C ARG A 568 -35.33 0.75 -33.64
N GLU A 569 -34.97 1.89 -34.24
CA GLU A 569 -34.35 2.31 -35.50
C GLU A 569 -34.05 3.82 -35.33
N GLU A 570 -33.12 4.35 -36.12
CA GLU A 570 -32.78 5.78 -36.22
C GLU A 570 -33.98 6.70 -36.53
N ALA A 571 -34.02 7.91 -35.95
CA ALA A 571 -34.66 9.06 -36.57
C ALA A 571 -34.14 10.42 -36.01
N THR A 572 -33.60 11.21 -36.93
CA THR A 572 -33.28 12.64 -36.86
C THR A 572 -34.52 13.55 -36.71
N ALA A 573 -34.35 14.70 -36.03
CA ALA A 573 -34.76 16.07 -36.43
C ALA A 573 -35.50 16.94 -35.37
N VAL A 574 -34.88 18.10 -35.07
CA VAL A 574 -35.40 19.51 -35.01
C VAL A 574 -36.54 19.87 -34.01
N PRO A 575 -36.46 21.03 -33.29
CA PRO A 575 -37.42 21.41 -32.24
C PRO A 575 -38.56 22.31 -32.77
N PRO A 576 -39.66 22.47 -32.01
CA PRO A 576 -40.51 23.64 -32.14
C PRO A 576 -40.50 24.52 -30.87
N THR A 577 -40.25 25.80 -31.12
CA THR A 577 -40.71 26.95 -30.33
C THR A 577 -42.23 27.03 -30.29
N THR A 578 -42.80 27.32 -29.11
CA THR A 578 -44.07 28.06 -28.99
C THR A 578 -44.10 28.90 -27.71
N SER A 579 -44.19 30.21 -27.88
CA SER A 579 -44.60 31.22 -26.91
C SER A 579 -46.12 31.32 -26.87
N VAL A 580 -46.75 31.39 -25.69
CA VAL A 580 -48.09 31.98 -25.51
C VAL A 580 -48.16 32.78 -24.19
N THR A 581 -48.60 34.02 -24.36
CA THR A 581 -48.93 35.11 -23.44
C THR A 581 -50.17 34.87 -22.57
N GLY A 582 -50.21 35.46 -21.37
CA GLY A 582 -51.45 35.73 -20.64
C GLY A 582 -51.27 36.22 -19.18
N GLN A 583 -51.66 37.47 -18.90
CA GLN A 583 -51.70 38.18 -17.61
C GLN A 583 -53.00 39.05 -17.61
N PRO A 584 -53.51 39.67 -16.51
CA PRO A 584 -53.84 39.26 -15.12
C PRO A 584 -55.35 39.55 -14.76
N PRO A 585 -55.74 39.51 -13.47
CA PRO A 585 -56.12 40.75 -12.71
C PRO A 585 -55.57 40.69 -11.25
N GLY A 586 -55.17 41.73 -10.48
CA GLY A 586 -55.64 43.10 -10.21
C GLY A 586 -56.66 43.10 -9.04
N ALA A 587 -56.66 43.90 -7.95
CA ALA A 587 -55.71 44.73 -7.18
C ALA A 587 -56.41 45.08 -5.82
N ALA A 588 -55.67 45.35 -4.73
CA ALA A 588 -56.01 46.23 -3.59
C ALA A 588 -54.86 46.15 -2.54
N GLY A 589 -54.00 47.16 -2.32
CA GLY A 589 -54.18 48.34 -1.43
C GLY A 589 -53.86 47.96 0.03
N THR A 590 -52.99 48.58 0.84
CA THR A 590 -52.48 49.97 0.90
C THR A 590 -51.32 50.03 1.93
N VAL A 591 -50.37 50.95 1.76
CA VAL A 591 -49.25 51.27 2.68
C VAL A 591 -49.73 52.24 3.79
N PRO A 592 -49.12 52.24 5.00
CA PRO A 592 -48.35 53.43 5.40
C PRO A 592 -47.09 53.15 6.26
N ASP A 593 -46.08 53.98 6.04
CA ASP A 593 -44.96 54.37 6.94
C ASP A 593 -45.27 55.80 7.46
N PRO A 594 -44.49 56.48 8.36
CA PRO A 594 -43.45 56.02 9.29
C PRO A 594 -43.53 56.68 10.71
N THR A 595 -42.49 56.43 11.53
CA THR A 595 -41.89 57.26 12.61
C THR A 595 -42.30 57.15 14.10
N THR A 596 -41.23 57.21 14.92
CA THR A 596 -41.04 57.80 16.29
C THR A 596 -41.12 56.94 17.59
N THR A 597 -39.91 56.70 18.13
CA THR A 597 -39.38 57.04 19.48
C THR A 597 -39.68 56.18 20.73
N THR A 598 -38.56 55.95 21.47
CA THR A 598 -38.33 55.90 22.93
C THR A 598 -38.19 54.55 23.66
N ALA A 599 -37.07 54.43 24.40
CA ALA A 599 -36.66 53.39 25.34
C ALA A 599 -37.48 53.39 26.65
N PRO A 600 -37.32 52.37 27.54
CA PRO A 600 -36.37 52.54 28.65
C PRO A 600 -35.64 51.28 29.18
N ASP A 601 -34.54 51.57 29.90
CA ASP A 601 -33.91 50.95 31.09
C ASP A 601 -33.21 49.56 31.07
N GLY A 602 -31.91 49.59 31.43
CA GLY A 602 -31.06 48.45 31.82
C GLY A 602 -31.20 48.06 33.31
N PRO A 603 -30.29 47.24 33.88
CA PRO A 603 -28.88 47.64 34.06
C PRO A 603 -27.82 46.53 33.87
N ALA A 604 -26.56 46.96 34.04
CA ALA A 604 -25.29 46.41 33.59
C ALA A 604 -24.50 45.58 34.64
N LEU A 605 -23.23 45.30 34.28
CA LEU A 605 -21.99 45.02 35.05
C LEU A 605 -21.36 43.65 34.66
N THR A 606 -20.06 43.44 34.42
CA THR A 606 -18.83 44.25 34.40
C THR A 606 -17.70 43.35 33.87
N GLY A 607 -16.72 43.92 33.16
CA GLY A 607 -15.39 43.33 32.95
C GLY A 607 -14.29 44.37 33.22
N PRO A 608 -13.09 43.96 33.68
CA PRO A 608 -11.90 44.82 33.67
C PRO A 608 -10.70 44.25 32.85
N PRO A 609 -9.64 45.07 32.61
CA PRO A 609 -9.05 45.22 31.27
C PRO A 609 -7.52 44.96 31.16
N ALA A 610 -6.99 45.19 29.95
CA ALA A 610 -5.58 45.21 29.56
C ALA A 610 -4.78 46.42 30.11
N PRO A 611 -3.42 46.36 30.08
CA PRO A 611 -2.57 47.55 30.22
C PRO A 611 -1.68 47.86 29.01
N THR A 612 -1.32 49.14 28.94
CA THR A 612 -0.58 49.91 27.92
C THR A 612 0.92 50.13 28.22
N ASN A 613 1.65 50.53 27.16
CA ASN A 613 3.06 50.97 26.98
C ASN A 613 3.81 51.75 28.10
N GLY A 614 5.16 51.66 28.04
CA GLY A 614 6.12 52.62 28.62
C GLY A 614 7.58 52.55 28.10
N THR A 615 7.97 53.55 27.30
CA THR A 615 9.14 54.49 27.40
C THR A 615 10.66 54.06 27.39
N THR A 616 11.33 54.20 26.22
CA THR A 616 12.62 54.92 25.86
C THR A 616 14.02 54.63 26.52
N PRO A 617 15.17 55.27 26.15
CA PRO A 617 16.22 54.73 25.24
C PRO A 617 17.69 54.88 25.76
N ARG A 618 18.72 54.40 25.03
CA ARG A 618 20.09 54.98 25.10
C ARG A 618 21.01 54.62 23.93
N ASP A 619 21.75 55.64 23.52
CA ASP A 619 22.77 55.77 22.47
C ASP A 619 23.98 54.82 22.56
N VAL A 620 24.69 54.60 21.43
CA VAL A 620 26.03 55.16 21.13
C VAL A 620 26.52 54.70 19.72
N PRO A 621 27.35 55.52 19.01
CA PRO A 621 27.41 55.58 17.54
C PRO A 621 28.79 55.32 16.90
N GLY A 622 28.83 55.32 15.55
CA GLY A 622 30.03 55.61 14.72
C GLY A 622 30.97 54.41 14.49
N GLU A 623 31.74 54.29 13.41
CA GLU A 623 32.19 55.28 12.43
C GLU A 623 32.85 54.57 11.21
N ARG A 624 32.58 55.11 10.00
CA ARG A 624 33.47 55.29 8.82
C ARG A 624 34.62 54.30 8.51
N ARG A 625 34.71 53.86 7.24
CA ARG A 625 35.53 54.48 6.15
C ARG A 625 35.53 53.65 4.84
N GLN A 626 35.11 54.30 3.75
CA GLN A 626 35.46 54.07 2.32
C GLN A 626 36.98 54.28 2.06
N PRO A 627 37.61 54.08 0.86
CA PRO A 627 37.05 54.21 -0.51
C PRO A 627 37.62 53.34 -1.68
N GLY A 628 36.92 53.37 -2.83
CA GLY A 628 37.48 53.44 -4.21
C GLY A 628 37.96 52.13 -4.85
N THR A 629 37.89 51.86 -6.15
CA THR A 629 37.48 52.58 -7.37
C THR A 629 37.57 51.56 -8.51
N THR A 630 36.63 51.51 -9.46
CA THR A 630 36.90 51.60 -10.93
C THR A 630 35.59 51.53 -11.74
N ASP A 631 35.41 52.58 -12.55
CA ASP A 631 34.69 52.65 -13.85
C ASP A 631 34.86 51.38 -14.70
N THR A 632 34.04 50.96 -15.66
CA THR A 632 33.00 51.56 -16.52
C THR A 632 32.44 50.36 -17.28
N ASP A 633 31.12 50.20 -17.46
CA ASP A 633 30.53 50.13 -18.80
C ASP A 633 28.99 50.16 -18.77
N ARG A 634 28.43 50.91 -19.70
CA ARG A 634 26.98 51.05 -19.95
C ARG A 634 26.60 50.06 -21.05
N THR A 635 25.59 49.23 -20.81
CA THR A 635 24.47 48.93 -21.75
C THR A 635 23.62 47.79 -21.18
N GLY A 636 22.31 48.01 -21.02
CA GLY A 636 21.36 46.93 -20.74
C GLY A 636 20.10 47.36 -19.98
N THR A 637 19.04 47.63 -20.73
CA THR A 637 17.63 47.28 -20.49
C THR A 637 16.94 47.70 -19.16
N PRO A 638 15.77 48.36 -19.18
CA PRO A 638 15.03 48.70 -17.96
C PRO A 638 14.61 47.41 -17.22
N PRO A 639 14.62 47.41 -15.87
CA PRO A 639 14.29 46.21 -15.10
C PRO A 639 12.81 45.87 -15.31
N THR A 640 12.58 44.72 -15.92
CA THR A 640 11.30 44.02 -15.88
C THR A 640 10.95 43.86 -14.40
N THR A 641 9.85 44.48 -13.99
CA THR A 641 9.24 44.31 -12.68
C THR A 641 9.09 42.81 -12.46
N THR A 642 9.94 42.26 -11.58
CA THR A 642 9.90 40.86 -11.21
C THR A 642 8.59 40.66 -10.48
N ILE A 643 7.65 40.00 -11.15
CA ILE A 643 6.44 39.46 -10.54
C ILE A 643 6.94 38.61 -9.37
N SER A 644 6.47 38.94 -8.15
CA SER A 644 6.70 38.10 -6.98
C SER A 644 6.46 36.64 -7.35
N PRO A 645 7.35 35.70 -7.01
CA PRO A 645 7.05 34.30 -7.21
C PRO A 645 5.81 33.97 -6.37
N ASP A 646 4.78 33.42 -7.02
CA ASP A 646 3.68 32.77 -6.33
C ASP A 646 4.26 31.82 -5.27
N PRO A 647 3.69 31.78 -4.05
CA PRO A 647 4.16 30.85 -3.03
C PRO A 647 4.13 29.42 -3.60
N PRO A 648 5.14 28.59 -3.32
CA PRO A 648 5.20 27.23 -3.86
C PRO A 648 3.94 26.49 -3.48
N VAL A 649 3.19 26.01 -4.48
CA VAL A 649 1.97 25.24 -4.25
C VAL A 649 2.39 23.95 -3.52
N PRO A 650 1.83 23.66 -2.33
CA PRO A 650 2.22 22.48 -1.57
C PRO A 650 1.95 21.21 -2.38
N ALA A 651 2.84 20.22 -2.23
CA ALA A 651 2.68 18.91 -2.85
C ALA A 651 1.34 18.27 -2.44
N ALA A 652 0.75 17.47 -3.33
CA ALA A 652 -0.47 16.73 -3.03
C ALA A 652 -0.26 15.87 -1.78
N THR A 653 -1.13 16.04 -0.79
CA THR A 653 -1.14 15.25 0.45
C THR A 653 -2.56 14.85 0.78
N TRP A 654 -2.72 13.71 1.43
CA TRP A 654 -4.02 13.13 1.69
C TRP A 654 -3.97 12.11 2.81
N GLY A 655 -5.11 11.89 3.45
CA GLY A 655 -5.31 10.81 4.42
C GLY A 655 -6.78 10.49 4.54
N HIS A 656 -7.13 9.23 4.79
CA HIS A 656 -8.50 8.87 5.15
C HIS A 656 -8.51 7.93 6.34
N VAL A 657 -9.58 8.02 7.13
CA VAL A 657 -9.77 7.22 8.34
C VAL A 657 -11.23 6.79 8.46
N ARG A 658 -11.43 5.69 9.16
CA ARG A 658 -12.73 5.27 9.69
C ARG A 658 -12.70 5.42 11.21
N VAL A 659 -13.68 6.14 11.75
CA VAL A 659 -13.91 6.27 13.19
C VAL A 659 -15.18 5.51 13.54
N GLN A 660 -15.01 4.32 14.12
CA GLN A 660 -16.07 3.39 14.51
C GLN A 660 -16.46 3.48 15.97
N TYR A 661 -15.49 3.45 16.88
CA TYR A 661 -15.75 3.38 18.32
C TYR A 661 -16.00 4.76 18.94
N VAL A 662 -17.11 5.38 18.58
CA VAL A 662 -17.43 6.77 18.98
C VAL A 662 -17.92 6.91 20.42
N GLU A 663 -18.37 5.82 21.04
CA GLU A 663 -18.96 5.81 22.39
C GLU A 663 -17.92 5.67 23.54
N THR A 664 -16.63 5.90 23.27
CA THR A 664 -15.60 5.86 24.32
C THR A 664 -15.81 6.98 25.35
N PRO A 665 -15.28 6.92 26.58
CA PRO A 665 -15.41 8.03 27.52
C PRO A 665 -14.86 9.35 26.96
N ILE A 666 -15.52 10.48 27.26
CA ILE A 666 -15.01 11.80 26.88
C ILE A 666 -13.63 12.02 27.52
N GLY A 667 -12.68 12.51 26.72
CA GLY A 667 -11.28 12.71 27.06
C GLY A 667 -10.36 11.57 26.61
N THR A 668 -10.88 10.44 26.14
CA THR A 668 -10.03 9.32 25.68
C THR A 668 -9.52 9.55 24.27
N THR A 669 -8.23 9.29 24.07
CA THR A 669 -7.57 9.22 22.76
C THR A 669 -7.26 7.77 22.44
N ARG A 670 -7.53 7.34 21.20
CA ARG A 670 -7.14 6.02 20.69
C ARG A 670 -6.47 6.14 19.33
N ALA A 671 -5.60 5.18 19.01
CA ALA A 671 -5.10 5.00 17.65
C ALA A 671 -6.18 4.36 16.77
N LEU A 672 -6.27 4.79 15.51
CA LEU A 672 -7.19 4.29 14.49
C LEU A 672 -6.52 3.25 13.57
N SER A 673 -5.18 3.21 13.56
CA SER A 673 -4.39 2.14 12.96
C SER A 673 -3.14 1.84 13.78
N GLY A 674 -2.40 0.78 13.42
CA GLY A 674 -1.19 0.35 14.11
C GLY A 674 -1.33 -0.94 14.94
N PRO A 675 -0.22 -1.47 15.46
CA PRO A 675 -0.15 -2.81 16.06
C PRO A 675 -0.94 -2.94 17.37
N THR A 676 -1.29 -1.82 18.00
CA THR A 676 -2.00 -1.77 19.28
C THR A 676 -3.51 -1.66 19.15
N VAL A 677 -4.06 -1.52 17.93
CA VAL A 677 -5.51 -1.41 17.70
C VAL A 677 -6.13 -2.82 17.71
N PRO A 678 -6.89 -3.20 18.76
CA PRO A 678 -7.49 -4.52 18.84
C PRO A 678 -8.61 -4.62 17.80
N ASN A 679 -8.60 -5.70 17.02
CA ASN A 679 -9.54 -5.98 15.93
C ASN A 679 -9.36 -5.06 14.70
N ASN A 680 -9.47 -5.67 13.54
CA ASN A 680 -9.19 -5.13 12.22
C ASN A 680 -10.22 -4.08 11.72
N ASP A 681 -11.07 -3.55 12.59
CA ASP A 681 -12.29 -2.84 12.18
C ASP A 681 -12.07 -1.35 11.79
N GLU A 682 -11.17 -0.62 12.44
CA GLU A 682 -10.83 0.77 12.05
C GLU A 682 -9.58 0.81 11.15
N ALA A 683 -8.59 -0.06 11.45
CA ALA A 683 -7.31 -0.11 10.74
C ALA A 683 -7.44 -0.52 9.27
N ASN A 684 -8.41 -1.39 8.93
CA ASN A 684 -8.62 -1.82 7.55
C ASN A 684 -9.18 -0.72 6.63
N TRP A 685 -9.66 0.42 7.15
CA TRP A 685 -10.20 1.53 6.36
C TRP A 685 -9.56 2.86 6.75
N THR A 686 -8.33 2.78 7.26
CA THR A 686 -7.53 3.92 7.69
C THR A 686 -6.19 3.85 6.99
N TYR A 687 -5.83 4.89 6.24
CA TYR A 687 -4.58 4.91 5.51
C TYR A 687 -4.16 6.32 5.06
N GLY A 688 -2.85 6.51 4.96
CA GLY A 688 -2.21 7.72 4.46
C GLY A 688 -0.68 7.59 4.45
N PRO A 689 0.04 8.65 4.07
CA PRO A 689 1.50 8.75 4.09
C PRO A 689 2.19 8.20 5.33
N TRP A 690 1.54 8.29 6.49
CA TRP A 690 2.07 7.74 7.74
C TRP A 690 2.34 6.23 7.70
N GLU A 691 1.62 5.42 6.91
CA GLU A 691 1.90 3.98 6.75
C GLU A 691 2.76 3.63 5.53
N MET A 692 3.08 4.62 4.70
CA MET A 692 3.85 4.41 3.46
C MET A 692 5.35 4.50 3.68
N THR A 693 5.76 4.92 4.87
CA THR A 693 7.14 5.00 5.33
C THR A 693 7.48 3.79 6.16
N ASN A 694 8.75 3.38 6.16
CA ASN A 694 9.23 2.28 6.98
C ASN A 694 10.45 2.73 7.80
N PRO A 695 10.32 2.89 9.13
CA PRO A 695 9.10 2.68 9.92
C PRO A 695 8.03 3.75 9.64
N ALA A 696 6.78 3.47 10.02
CA ALA A 696 5.68 4.42 9.92
C ALA A 696 5.98 5.70 10.72
N ILE A 697 5.68 6.88 10.16
CA ILE A 697 5.91 8.18 10.83
C ILE A 697 5.00 8.38 12.06
N GLY A 698 3.90 7.62 12.14
CA GLY A 698 2.98 7.61 13.28
C GLY A 698 1.69 6.87 12.96
N TYR A 699 0.73 6.91 13.88
CA TYR A 699 -0.62 6.38 13.67
C TYR A 699 -1.66 7.47 13.89
N PRO A 700 -2.70 7.53 13.04
CA PRO A 700 -3.79 8.47 13.22
C PRO A 700 -4.55 8.15 14.49
N THR A 701 -5.03 9.19 15.16
CA THR A 701 -5.73 9.05 16.44
C THR A 701 -7.08 9.75 16.40
N ALA A 702 -8.06 9.21 17.12
CA ALA A 702 -9.30 9.89 17.45
C ALA A 702 -9.39 10.16 18.95
N THR A 703 -9.69 11.39 19.31
CA THR A 703 -9.99 11.82 20.68
C THR A 703 -11.47 12.18 20.79
N HIS A 704 -12.18 11.53 21.70
CA HIS A 704 -13.56 11.90 22.01
C HIS A 704 -13.54 13.14 22.91
N ILE A 705 -13.89 14.31 22.39
CA ILE A 705 -13.78 15.59 23.11
C ILE A 705 -15.11 16.11 23.67
N GLY A 706 -16.22 15.44 23.37
CA GLY A 706 -17.57 15.69 23.89
C GLY A 706 -18.60 14.93 23.07
N VAL A 707 -19.85 14.81 23.56
CA VAL A 707 -20.92 14.08 22.85
C VAL A 707 -21.07 14.61 21.43
N GLY A 708 -20.93 13.72 20.44
CA GLY A 708 -20.96 14.04 19.02
C GLY A 708 -19.77 14.87 18.55
N ARG A 709 -18.65 14.88 19.29
CA ARG A 709 -17.45 15.67 18.98
C ARG A 709 -16.19 14.81 19.02
N GLN A 710 -15.55 14.64 17.87
CA GLN A 710 -14.33 13.86 17.72
C GLN A 710 -13.21 14.75 17.16
N ARG A 711 -12.02 14.65 17.74
CA ARG A 711 -10.79 15.25 17.18
C ARG A 711 -9.96 14.16 16.54
N VAL A 712 -9.75 14.24 15.24
CA VAL A 712 -8.94 13.30 14.47
C VAL A 712 -7.59 13.93 14.16
N ARG A 713 -6.49 13.24 14.46
CA ARG A 713 -5.13 13.64 14.09
C ARG A 713 -4.61 12.70 13.01
N LEU A 714 -4.15 13.26 11.90
CA LEU A 714 -3.61 12.56 10.73
C LEU A 714 -2.11 12.82 10.62
N PRO A 715 -1.23 11.84 10.85
CA PRO A 715 0.20 12.09 10.95
C PRO A 715 0.86 12.38 9.59
N GLY A 716 1.75 13.36 9.53
CA GLY A 716 2.59 13.59 8.35
C GLY A 716 1.85 14.02 7.08
N VAL A 717 0.60 14.48 7.19
CA VAL A 717 -0.19 14.99 6.06
C VAL A 717 -0.56 16.46 6.17
N GLY A 718 -0.12 17.15 7.23
CA GLY A 718 -0.45 18.54 7.49
C GLY A 718 -0.05 19.46 6.34
N ALA A 719 -0.98 20.26 5.85
CA ALA A 719 -0.72 21.27 4.85
C ALA A 719 -1.61 22.50 5.09
N PRO A 720 -1.16 23.73 4.73
CA PRO A 720 -2.00 24.89 4.87
C PRO A 720 -3.22 24.79 3.94
N GLY A 721 -4.42 24.80 4.53
CA GLY A 721 -5.68 24.69 3.78
C GLY A 721 -6.13 23.25 3.57
N GLY A 722 -6.75 22.98 2.41
CA GLY A 722 -7.25 21.66 2.03
C GLY A 722 -8.77 21.52 2.09
N SER A 723 -9.24 20.30 1.87
CA SER A 723 -10.64 19.93 1.88
C SER A 723 -10.85 18.67 2.72
N VAL A 724 -11.82 18.74 3.62
CA VAL A 724 -12.24 17.62 4.48
C VAL A 724 -13.62 17.14 4.06
N LYS A 725 -13.72 15.85 3.70
CA LYS A 725 -14.99 15.17 3.48
C LYS A 725 -15.30 14.27 4.66
N VAL A 726 -16.48 14.43 5.24
CA VAL A 726 -17.02 13.55 6.29
C VAL A 726 -18.32 12.92 5.78
N THR A 727 -18.51 11.64 6.08
CA THR A 727 -19.73 10.90 5.74
C THR A 727 -20.04 9.92 6.85
N THR A 728 -21.28 9.89 7.33
CA THR A 728 -21.69 8.94 8.37
C THR A 728 -21.63 7.50 7.86
N PHE A 729 -21.19 6.62 8.75
CA PHE A 729 -21.10 5.18 8.54
C PHE A 729 -21.96 4.47 9.60
N ASP A 730 -23.06 3.84 9.22
CA ASP A 730 -24.00 3.23 10.17
C ASP A 730 -24.23 1.73 9.91
N TYR A 731 -23.25 0.92 10.33
CA TYR A 731 -23.23 -0.55 10.17
C TYR A 731 -24.40 -1.28 10.83
N ALA A 732 -24.96 -0.71 11.91
CA ALA A 732 -26.04 -1.34 12.68
C ALA A 732 -27.34 -1.49 11.85
N ALA A 733 -27.42 -0.83 10.70
CA ALA A 733 -28.56 -0.89 9.79
C ALA A 733 -28.74 -2.22 9.02
N TRP A 734 -27.73 -3.10 9.02
CA TRP A 734 -27.75 -4.35 8.24
C TRP A 734 -28.19 -5.58 9.04
N TYR A 735 -28.07 -5.56 10.37
CA TYR A 735 -28.56 -6.62 11.25
C TYR A 735 -29.87 -6.17 11.87
N ASP A 736 -30.90 -7.02 11.90
CA ASP A 736 -32.19 -6.75 12.58
C ASP A 736 -32.07 -6.68 14.13
N GLY A 737 -30.92 -6.22 14.64
CA GLY A 737 -30.63 -5.95 16.04
C GLY A 737 -30.43 -4.45 16.26
N VAL A 738 -31.05 -3.95 17.34
CA VAL A 738 -30.93 -2.61 17.95
C VAL A 738 -29.70 -1.79 17.49
N GLY A 739 -29.91 -0.61 16.89
CA GLY A 739 -28.82 0.38 16.71
C GLY A 739 -28.87 1.29 15.48
N TYR A 740 -29.71 1.02 14.47
CA TYR A 740 -29.85 1.92 13.31
C TYR A 740 -30.36 3.30 13.74
N ARG A 741 -29.60 4.35 13.40
CA ARG A 741 -29.98 5.75 13.68
C ARG A 741 -30.27 6.47 12.37
N PRO A 742 -31.50 6.37 11.83
CA PRO A 742 -31.84 7.02 10.56
C PRO A 742 -31.67 8.54 10.65
N GLY A 743 -31.15 9.13 9.58
CA GLY A 743 -31.02 10.58 9.45
C GLY A 743 -29.87 11.22 10.26
N VAL A 744 -28.90 10.44 10.72
CA VAL A 744 -27.69 10.98 11.37
C VAL A 744 -26.75 11.63 10.36
N SER A 745 -26.07 12.69 10.79
CA SER A 745 -25.11 13.42 9.96
C SER A 745 -23.86 13.79 10.74
N CYS A 746 -22.73 13.93 10.03
CA CYS A 746 -21.49 14.45 10.58
C CYS A 746 -20.88 15.44 9.59
N GLN A 747 -20.20 16.45 10.13
CA GLN A 747 -19.53 17.49 9.36
C GLN A 747 -18.25 17.95 10.08
N PRO A 748 -17.22 18.41 9.36
CA PRO A 748 -16.11 19.10 9.99
C PRO A 748 -16.56 20.44 10.57
N SER A 749 -16.07 20.78 11.75
CA SER A 749 -16.20 22.11 12.33
C SER A 749 -15.00 23.00 12.01
N THR A 750 -13.81 22.41 11.99
CA THR A 750 -12.54 23.07 11.68
C THR A 750 -11.48 22.01 11.38
N TRP A 751 -10.45 22.38 10.64
CA TRP A 751 -9.20 21.63 10.51
C TRP A 751 -8.03 22.59 10.45
N PHE A 752 -6.87 22.14 10.91
CA PHE A 752 -5.66 22.93 10.93
C PHE A 752 -4.43 22.03 11.02
N GLN A 753 -3.32 22.56 10.51
CA GLN A 753 -2.02 21.94 10.64
C GLN A 753 -1.48 22.10 12.08
N ASP A 754 -1.03 20.99 12.68
CA ASP A 754 -0.30 20.95 13.95
C ASP A 754 1.06 20.26 13.71
N GLY A 755 2.09 21.07 13.45
CA GLY A 755 3.40 20.58 13.01
C GLY A 755 3.32 19.89 11.65
N ALA A 756 3.73 18.61 11.59
CA ALA A 756 3.62 17.80 10.37
C ALA A 756 2.24 17.16 10.18
N ASP A 757 1.35 17.28 11.16
CA ASP A 757 0.09 16.55 11.21
C ASP A 757 -1.06 17.46 10.82
N GLU A 758 -2.14 16.86 10.32
CA GLU A 758 -3.41 17.55 10.14
C GLU A 758 -4.36 17.17 11.27
N VAL A 759 -4.98 18.15 11.92
CA VAL A 759 -5.97 17.94 12.98
C VAL A 759 -7.33 18.39 12.47
N VAL A 760 -8.33 17.51 12.58
CA VAL A 760 -9.70 17.76 12.12
C VAL A 760 -10.67 17.56 13.28
N ASP A 761 -11.46 18.57 13.60
CA ASP A 761 -12.55 18.47 14.57
C ASP A 761 -13.88 18.19 13.84
N VAL A 762 -14.48 17.03 14.12
CA VAL A 762 -15.72 16.55 13.53
C VAL A 762 -16.86 16.67 14.54
N LEU A 763 -18.01 17.17 14.08
CA LEU A 763 -19.25 17.20 14.82
C LEU A 763 -20.28 16.28 14.17
N CYS A 764 -20.97 15.51 14.99
CA CYS A 764 -21.99 14.56 14.58
C CYS A 764 -23.31 14.86 15.31
N PHE A 765 -24.41 14.63 14.62
CA PHE A 765 -25.74 14.98 15.05
C PHE A 765 -26.74 13.86 14.80
N ASP A 766 -27.70 13.72 15.70
CA ASP A 766 -28.91 12.93 15.48
C ASP A 766 -29.82 13.58 14.42
N ARG A 767 -30.89 12.90 14.04
CA ARG A 767 -31.88 13.40 13.06
C ARG A 767 -32.56 14.71 13.46
N ALA A 768 -32.59 15.03 14.76
CA ALA A 768 -33.17 16.25 15.28
C ALA A 768 -32.15 17.40 15.34
N GLY A 769 -30.89 17.15 14.99
CA GLY A 769 -29.80 18.11 15.04
C GLY A 769 -29.14 18.24 16.41
N ASN A 770 -29.43 17.35 17.37
CA ASN A 770 -28.72 17.32 18.64
C ASN A 770 -27.38 16.62 18.48
N PRO A 771 -26.32 17.02 19.20
CA PRO A 771 -25.04 16.31 19.18
C PRO A 771 -25.22 14.83 19.56
N ASP A 772 -24.65 13.93 18.75
CA ASP A 772 -24.74 12.48 18.97
C ASP A 772 -23.47 11.77 18.46
N ASP A 773 -23.05 10.71 19.16
CA ASP A 773 -21.83 9.96 18.84
C ASP A 773 -22.10 8.96 17.71
N VAL A 774 -21.81 9.37 16.48
CA VAL A 774 -22.11 8.60 15.26
C VAL A 774 -20.81 8.21 14.55
N PRO A 775 -20.62 6.95 14.12
CA PRO A 775 -19.45 6.56 13.36
C PRO A 775 -19.38 7.24 11.99
N PHE A 776 -18.17 7.47 11.48
CA PHE A 776 -17.99 8.18 10.21
C PHE A 776 -16.70 7.78 9.47
N PHE A 777 -16.73 8.02 8.16
CA PHE A 777 -15.54 8.15 7.33
C PHE A 777 -15.10 9.61 7.25
N LEU A 778 -13.79 9.83 7.28
CA LEU A 778 -13.16 11.12 7.06
C LEU A 778 -12.09 10.98 5.99
N ARG A 779 -12.03 11.94 5.06
CA ARG A 779 -10.94 12.10 4.11
C ARG A 779 -10.47 13.55 4.11
N TYR A 780 -9.16 13.73 4.20
CA TYR A 780 -8.48 14.99 3.99
C TYR A 780 -7.70 14.93 2.68
N VAL A 781 -7.77 16.00 1.88
CA VAL A 781 -6.94 16.22 0.70
C VAL A 781 -6.45 17.66 0.66
N ALA A 782 -5.21 17.87 0.27
CA ALA A 782 -4.64 19.20 0.07
C ALA A 782 -3.59 19.19 -1.06
N GLY A 783 -3.02 20.36 -1.34
CA GLY A 783 -1.97 20.55 -2.33
C GLY A 783 -2.45 20.54 -3.78
N SER A 784 -1.51 20.86 -4.69
CA SER A 784 -1.79 20.96 -6.12
C SER A 784 -2.23 19.62 -6.69
N ALA A 785 -3.08 19.71 -7.70
CA ALA A 785 -3.68 18.60 -8.38
C ALA A 785 -3.34 18.65 -9.86
N SER A 786 -3.25 17.49 -10.50
CA SER A 786 -3.54 17.41 -11.93
C SER A 786 -4.85 18.16 -12.22
N GLY A 787 -5.02 18.76 -13.41
CA GLY A 787 -6.28 19.43 -13.77
C GLY A 787 -7.53 18.52 -13.75
N ALA A 788 -7.37 17.25 -13.39
CA ALA A 788 -8.39 16.22 -13.23
C ALA A 788 -8.95 16.10 -11.79
N ARG A 789 -8.47 16.87 -10.80
CA ARG A 789 -9.16 17.05 -9.51
C ARG A 789 -9.05 18.50 -9.03
N GLY A 790 -9.87 18.86 -8.05
CA GLY A 790 -9.76 20.13 -7.35
C GLY A 790 -10.70 20.21 -6.15
N PHE A 791 -10.56 21.29 -5.38
CA PHE A 791 -11.41 21.56 -4.23
C PHE A 791 -11.55 23.04 -3.95
N VAL A 792 -12.59 23.39 -3.21
CA VAL A 792 -12.84 24.71 -2.63
C VAL A 792 -13.30 24.56 -1.18
N HIS A 793 -12.89 25.48 -0.32
CA HIS A 793 -13.43 25.72 1.00
C HIS A 793 -13.91 27.17 1.05
N ASP A 794 -15.22 27.37 1.02
CA ASP A 794 -15.82 28.69 1.20
C ASP A 794 -16.13 28.89 2.69
N ASP A 795 -15.37 29.78 3.32
CA ASP A 795 -15.50 30.19 4.72
C ASP A 795 -16.28 31.50 4.90
N GLN A 796 -16.77 32.09 3.80
CA GLN A 796 -17.48 33.36 3.74
C GLN A 796 -18.90 33.19 3.14
N PRO A 797 -19.75 32.36 3.76
CA PRO A 797 -20.97 31.86 3.13
C PRO A 797 -22.08 32.90 2.94
N THR A 798 -21.91 34.12 3.44
CA THR A 798 -22.83 35.24 3.26
C THR A 798 -22.33 36.25 2.21
N ALA A 799 -21.08 36.13 1.74
CA ALA A 799 -20.54 36.97 0.70
C ALA A 799 -21.29 36.72 -0.62
N ALA A 800 -21.49 37.76 -1.43
CA ALA A 800 -22.12 37.61 -2.75
C ALA A 800 -21.24 36.76 -3.69
N THR A 801 -19.93 36.93 -3.58
CA THR A 801 -18.91 36.18 -4.31
C THR A 801 -17.73 35.91 -3.40
N PHE A 802 -17.16 34.71 -3.53
CA PHE A 802 -15.94 34.27 -2.87
C PHE A 802 -14.97 33.75 -3.92
N THR A 803 -13.75 34.26 -3.94
CA THR A 803 -12.69 33.77 -4.83
C THR A 803 -11.64 33.09 -3.96
N PRO A 804 -11.45 31.77 -4.08
CA PRO A 804 -10.52 31.05 -3.22
C PRO A 804 -9.09 31.48 -3.50
N ASP A 805 -8.33 31.74 -2.44
CA ASP A 805 -6.87 31.75 -2.51
C ASP A 805 -6.32 30.31 -2.49
N TRP A 806 -4.99 30.16 -2.50
CA TRP A 806 -4.33 28.86 -2.52
C TRP A 806 -4.58 27.99 -1.26
N ARG A 807 -5.04 28.58 -0.14
CA ARG A 807 -5.43 27.82 1.07
C ARG A 807 -6.87 27.35 0.97
N HIS A 808 -7.71 28.13 0.32
CA HIS A 808 -9.15 27.88 0.18
C HIS A 808 -9.51 27.14 -1.10
N GLY A 809 -8.58 26.88 -2.01
CA GLY A 809 -8.90 26.06 -3.17
C GLY A 809 -7.72 25.69 -4.05
N ALA A 810 -7.91 24.62 -4.81
CA ALA A 810 -7.05 24.16 -5.88
C ALA A 810 -7.90 23.77 -7.08
N ASN A 811 -7.56 24.26 -8.28
CA ASN A 811 -8.38 24.12 -9.48
C ASN A 811 -9.85 24.55 -9.27
N ALA A 812 -10.06 25.60 -8.48
CA ALA A 812 -11.36 26.18 -8.17
C ALA A 812 -11.39 27.65 -8.59
N GLY A 813 -12.51 28.05 -9.20
CA GLY A 813 -12.82 29.42 -9.55
C GLY A 813 -13.73 30.07 -8.50
N VAL A 814 -14.48 31.08 -8.93
CA VAL A 814 -15.36 31.87 -8.06
C VAL A 814 -16.54 31.03 -7.57
N VAL A 815 -16.86 31.15 -6.29
CA VAL A 815 -18.13 30.73 -5.70
C VAL A 815 -19.06 31.94 -5.64
N THR A 816 -20.25 31.82 -6.21
CA THR A 816 -21.28 32.87 -6.20
C THR A 816 -22.44 32.44 -5.34
N ARG A 817 -22.82 33.26 -4.37
CA ARG A 817 -24.04 33.06 -3.57
C ARG A 817 -25.25 33.53 -4.37
N THR A 818 -26.12 32.60 -4.75
CA THR A 818 -27.33 32.86 -5.56
C THR A 818 -28.58 33.04 -4.71
N GLY A 819 -28.50 32.78 -3.40
CA GLY A 819 -29.57 32.99 -2.42
C GLY A 819 -29.14 32.48 -1.05
N VAL A 820 -30.02 32.58 -0.05
CA VAL A 820 -29.76 32.00 1.28
C VAL A 820 -29.56 30.49 1.14
N GLY A 821 -28.39 30.01 1.55
CA GLY A 821 -27.99 28.60 1.45
C GLY A 821 -27.89 28.10 0.01
N ARG A 822 -27.73 28.98 -1.00
CA ARG A 822 -27.62 28.60 -2.41
C ARG A 822 -26.36 29.17 -3.03
N TYR A 823 -25.58 28.31 -3.66
CA TYR A 823 -24.25 28.64 -4.19
C TYR A 823 -24.06 28.04 -5.58
N THR A 824 -23.28 28.72 -6.40
CA THR A 824 -22.75 28.20 -7.68
C THR A 824 -21.23 28.30 -7.61
N ALA A 825 -20.54 27.17 -7.63
CA ALA A 825 -19.08 27.10 -7.64
C ALA A 825 -18.56 26.77 -9.04
N ASP A 826 -17.51 27.48 -9.46
CA ASP A 826 -16.77 27.18 -10.68
C ASP A 826 -15.63 26.19 -10.40
N PHE A 827 -15.64 25.04 -11.08
CA PHE A 827 -14.58 24.04 -11.00
C PHE A 827 -13.98 23.78 -12.38
N PRO A 828 -13.01 24.61 -12.83
CA PRO A 828 -12.34 24.42 -14.10
C PRO A 828 -11.86 22.98 -14.28
N GLY A 829 -12.20 22.39 -15.43
CA GLY A 829 -11.82 21.00 -15.75
C GLY A 829 -12.71 19.91 -15.16
N SER A 830 -13.74 20.23 -14.36
CA SER A 830 -14.63 19.22 -13.72
C SER A 830 -15.69 18.57 -14.63
N ALA A 831 -15.78 19.01 -15.89
CA ALA A 831 -16.78 18.52 -16.83
C ALA A 831 -16.67 17.00 -17.03
N GLY A 832 -17.79 16.28 -16.91
CA GLY A 832 -17.83 14.80 -17.01
C GLY A 832 -17.27 14.05 -15.79
N GLY A 833 -16.89 14.77 -14.72
CA GLY A 833 -16.48 14.19 -13.45
C GLY A 833 -17.59 13.98 -12.45
N VAL A 834 -17.21 13.91 -11.17
CA VAL A 834 -18.07 13.91 -9.99
C VAL A 834 -17.75 15.13 -9.12
N VAL A 835 -18.74 15.64 -8.40
CA VAL A 835 -18.57 16.68 -7.37
C VAL A 835 -19.18 16.17 -6.07
N GLU A 836 -18.51 16.42 -4.95
CA GLU A 836 -19.02 16.22 -3.61
C GLU A 836 -18.99 17.53 -2.82
N VAL A 837 -19.89 17.68 -1.85
CA VAL A 837 -19.96 18.85 -0.97
C VAL A 837 -20.27 18.42 0.46
N THR A 838 -19.73 19.13 1.44
CA THR A 838 -20.00 18.94 2.87
C THR A 838 -20.11 20.31 3.53
N ALA A 839 -21.07 20.48 4.44
CA ALA A 839 -21.11 21.66 5.27
C ALA A 839 -19.89 21.72 6.21
N VAL A 840 -19.52 22.92 6.64
CA VAL A 840 -18.44 23.18 7.60
C VAL A 840 -19.00 24.10 8.68
N GLY A 841 -18.74 23.76 9.95
CA GLY A 841 -19.01 24.65 11.08
C GLY A 841 -19.69 23.97 12.26
N PRO A 842 -20.07 24.75 13.30
CA PRO A 842 -20.57 24.22 14.56
C PRO A 842 -22.07 23.89 14.58
N VAL A 843 -22.82 24.35 13.58
CA VAL A 843 -24.28 24.20 13.50
C VAL A 843 -24.60 23.09 12.49
N PRO A 844 -25.50 22.14 12.79
CA PRO A 844 -25.87 21.07 11.85
C PRO A 844 -26.43 21.65 10.56
N ARG A 845 -25.89 21.20 9.42
CA ARG A 845 -26.31 21.63 8.09
C ARG A 845 -26.23 20.47 7.10
N HIS A 846 -27.15 20.46 6.15
CA HIS A 846 -27.15 19.51 5.03
C HIS A 846 -26.91 20.27 3.73
N CYS A 847 -25.76 20.02 3.11
CA CYS A 847 -25.42 20.54 1.79
C CYS A 847 -25.49 19.43 0.75
N ALA A 848 -26.11 19.73 -0.39
CA ALA A 848 -26.34 18.79 -1.47
C ALA A 848 -26.05 19.43 -2.84
N VAL A 849 -25.78 18.58 -3.83
CA VAL A 849 -25.58 19.01 -5.23
C VAL A 849 -26.95 19.11 -5.90
N VAL A 850 -27.36 20.31 -6.31
CA VAL A 850 -28.69 20.52 -6.91
C VAL A 850 -28.65 20.66 -8.42
N GLY A 851 -27.48 20.90 -9.00
CA GLY A 851 -27.32 21.02 -10.44
C GLY A 851 -25.87 21.06 -10.88
N ARG A 852 -25.62 20.70 -12.14
CA ARG A 852 -24.31 20.82 -12.78
C ARG A 852 -24.46 21.30 -14.21
N ARG A 853 -23.61 22.25 -14.61
CA ARG A 853 -23.63 22.87 -15.94
C ARG A 853 -22.19 23.06 -16.43
N GLY A 854 -21.70 22.10 -17.21
CA GLY A 854 -20.29 22.08 -17.63
C GLY A 854 -19.37 21.95 -16.42
N GLN A 855 -18.62 23.02 -16.14
CA GLN A 855 -17.71 23.13 -14.99
C GLN A 855 -18.35 23.74 -13.73
N LEU A 856 -19.57 24.29 -13.84
CA LEU A 856 -20.28 24.88 -12.72
C LEU A 856 -21.04 23.79 -11.94
N ALA A 857 -20.97 23.87 -10.62
CA ALA A 857 -21.77 23.06 -9.70
C ALA A 857 -22.64 23.97 -8.83
N ASP A 858 -23.94 23.66 -8.78
CA ASP A 858 -24.92 24.37 -7.96
C ASP A 858 -25.14 23.58 -6.66
N PHE A 859 -25.04 24.24 -5.52
CA PHE A 859 -25.19 23.67 -4.18
C PHE A 859 -26.36 24.30 -3.43
N ALA A 860 -27.04 23.49 -2.62
CA ALA A 860 -28.02 23.96 -1.65
C ALA A 860 -27.71 23.44 -0.26
N CYS A 861 -27.67 24.34 0.72
CA CYS A 861 -27.46 24.05 2.13
C CYS A 861 -28.69 24.43 2.95
N THR A 862 -29.07 23.55 3.89
CA THR A 862 -30.27 23.71 4.72
C THR A 862 -29.98 23.40 6.18
N ALA A 863 -30.81 23.91 7.09
CA ALA A 863 -30.89 23.44 8.47
C ALA A 863 -31.59 22.08 8.54
N PRO A 864 -31.46 21.34 9.67
CA PRO A 864 -32.37 20.26 10.00
C PRO A 864 -33.83 20.76 9.88
N GLY A 865 -34.67 20.04 9.14
CA GLY A 865 -36.03 20.46 8.78
C GLY A 865 -36.16 21.24 7.46
N GLY A 866 -35.06 21.50 6.74
CA GLY A 866 -35.08 21.90 5.33
C GLY A 866 -35.16 23.39 5.04
N SER A 867 -35.09 24.26 6.06
CA SER A 867 -35.02 25.70 5.82
C SER A 867 -33.66 26.07 5.19
N PRO A 868 -33.64 26.85 4.10
CA PRO A 868 -32.38 27.30 3.49
C PRO A 868 -31.54 28.08 4.49
N ALA A 869 -30.24 27.80 4.54
CA ALA A 869 -29.35 28.45 5.47
C ALA A 869 -27.94 28.59 4.91
N ASP A 870 -27.39 29.79 5.04
CA ASP A 870 -25.99 30.01 4.72
C ASP A 870 -25.10 29.23 5.70
N THR A 871 -24.07 28.59 5.17
CA THR A 871 -23.06 27.87 5.95
C THR A 871 -21.78 27.77 5.16
N ALA A 872 -20.65 27.81 5.86
CA ALA A 872 -19.38 27.47 5.25
C ALA A 872 -19.47 26.04 4.72
N PHE A 873 -18.75 25.74 3.65
CA PHE A 873 -18.74 24.42 3.05
C PHE A 873 -17.38 24.11 2.44
N THR A 874 -17.15 22.84 2.17
CA THR A 874 -16.07 22.41 1.28
C THR A 874 -16.63 21.47 0.22
N ALA A 875 -16.15 21.65 -1.01
CA ALA A 875 -16.54 20.85 -2.15
C ALA A 875 -15.30 20.43 -2.94
N ALA A 876 -15.33 19.22 -3.49
CA ALA A 876 -14.23 18.65 -4.24
C ALA A 876 -14.75 17.95 -5.49
N PHE A 877 -13.91 17.86 -6.52
CA PHE A 877 -14.24 17.18 -7.76
C PHE A 877 -13.11 16.29 -8.24
N THR A 878 -13.45 15.28 -9.04
CA THR A 878 -12.49 14.53 -9.84
C THR A 878 -13.08 14.09 -11.17
N VAL A 879 -12.24 13.95 -12.20
CA VAL A 879 -12.60 13.53 -13.55
C VAL A 879 -11.69 12.39 -13.99
N ARG A 880 -12.27 11.21 -14.20
CA ARG A 880 -11.57 10.01 -14.67
C ARG A 880 -10.27 9.70 -13.91
N HIS A 881 -10.26 10.05 -12.62
CA HIS A 881 -9.10 9.91 -11.76
C HIS A 881 -9.56 9.57 -10.34
N ASN A 882 -8.62 9.05 -9.53
CA ASN A 882 -8.83 8.94 -8.11
C ASN A 882 -8.73 10.33 -7.47
N LEU A 883 -9.64 10.67 -6.56
CA LEU A 883 -9.67 11.96 -5.86
C LEU A 883 -8.41 12.21 -5.00
N LEU A 884 -7.70 11.16 -4.58
CA LEU A 884 -6.41 11.31 -3.90
C LEU A 884 -5.33 11.91 -4.81
N ASP A 885 -5.44 11.70 -6.13
CA ASP A 885 -4.49 12.16 -7.15
C ASP A 885 -3.03 11.84 -6.82
N ASP A 886 -2.86 10.67 -6.21
CA ASP A 886 -1.55 10.19 -5.81
C ASP A 886 -0.77 9.70 -7.03
N PRO A 887 0.54 10.02 -7.17
CA PRO A 887 1.36 9.60 -8.31
C PRO A 887 1.40 8.08 -8.52
N ARG A 888 1.15 7.30 -7.46
CA ARG A 888 1.09 5.83 -7.54
C ARG A 888 -0.23 5.31 -8.12
N LYS A 889 -1.17 6.17 -8.49
CA LYS A 889 -2.45 5.81 -9.13
C LYS A 889 -3.27 4.76 -8.35
N PRO A 890 -3.67 5.07 -7.10
CA PRO A 890 -4.54 4.21 -6.32
C PRO A 890 -5.89 3.97 -7.02
N VAL A 891 -6.51 2.81 -6.78
CA VAL A 891 -7.81 2.44 -7.32
C VAL A 891 -8.88 3.41 -6.83
N GLY A 892 -9.57 4.05 -7.78
CA GLY A 892 -10.73 4.89 -7.51
C GLY A 892 -11.93 4.51 -8.37
N ALA A 893 -13.11 4.83 -7.87
CA ALA A 893 -14.35 4.80 -8.63
C ALA A 893 -15.26 5.94 -8.19
N TYR A 894 -16.09 6.43 -9.11
CA TYR A 894 -17.18 7.34 -8.76
C TYR A 894 -18.41 7.06 -9.61
N LEU A 895 -19.55 7.42 -9.03
CA LEU A 895 -20.87 7.28 -9.65
C LEU A 895 -21.72 8.51 -9.32
N VAL A 896 -22.46 8.99 -10.31
CA VAL A 896 -23.49 10.01 -10.18
C VAL A 896 -24.82 9.36 -10.54
N ALA A 897 -25.73 9.30 -9.57
CA ALA A 897 -27.11 8.91 -9.75
C ALA A 897 -27.99 10.17 -9.70
N GLU A 898 -28.81 10.37 -10.72
CA GLU A 898 -29.74 11.51 -10.79
C GLU A 898 -31.18 11.02 -10.69
N ASP A 899 -32.04 11.87 -10.13
CA ASP A 899 -33.48 11.59 -10.04
C ASP A 899 -34.07 11.38 -11.43
N SER A 900 -34.80 10.27 -11.58
CA SER A 900 -35.45 9.95 -12.85
C SER A 900 -36.90 10.40 -12.82
N PRO A 901 -37.38 11.11 -13.86
CA PRO A 901 -38.79 11.49 -13.97
C PRO A 901 -39.69 10.30 -14.33
N THR A 902 -39.12 9.18 -14.78
CA THR A 902 -39.87 8.03 -15.33
C THR A 902 -39.76 6.77 -14.49
N THR A 903 -38.66 6.61 -13.75
CA THR A 903 -38.45 5.52 -12.81
C THR A 903 -38.53 6.13 -11.42
N GLY A 904 -39.35 5.61 -10.50
CA GLY A 904 -39.43 6.10 -9.11
C GLY A 904 -38.15 5.90 -8.28
N ALA A 905 -36.99 5.84 -8.93
CA ALA A 905 -35.67 5.54 -8.43
C ALA A 905 -34.62 6.30 -9.25
N PRO A 906 -33.51 6.75 -8.64
CA PRO A 906 -32.40 7.38 -9.35
C PRO A 906 -31.73 6.46 -10.37
N VAL A 907 -31.23 7.06 -11.45
CA VAL A 907 -30.51 6.36 -12.53
C VAL A 907 -29.09 6.88 -12.65
N THR A 908 -28.15 5.98 -12.98
CA THR A 908 -26.75 6.34 -13.16
C THR A 908 -26.55 7.17 -14.45
N THR A 909 -26.11 8.42 -14.31
CA THR A 909 -25.84 9.33 -15.44
C THR A 909 -24.35 9.44 -15.76
N THR A 910 -23.51 9.40 -14.73
CA THR A 910 -22.06 9.48 -14.87
C THR A 910 -21.42 8.39 -14.03
N ARG A 911 -20.42 7.72 -14.58
CA ARG A 911 -19.66 6.72 -13.83
C ARG A 911 -18.25 6.59 -14.38
N TRP A 912 -17.31 6.34 -13.50
CA TRP A 912 -15.95 5.97 -13.85
C TRP A 912 -15.40 5.03 -12.78
N ALA A 913 -14.65 4.02 -13.21
CA ALA A 913 -13.90 3.18 -12.32
C ALA A 913 -12.55 2.92 -12.95
N SER A 914 -11.52 2.90 -12.11
CA SER A 914 -10.18 2.54 -12.55
C SER A 914 -10.19 1.15 -13.20
N GLY A 915 -9.40 0.98 -14.26
CA GLY A 915 -9.41 -0.26 -15.06
C GLY A 915 -10.72 -0.54 -15.79
N ASN A 916 -11.62 0.44 -15.92
CA ASN A 916 -12.96 0.28 -16.50
C ASN A 916 -13.80 -0.82 -15.80
N ALA A 917 -13.60 -0.99 -14.50
CA ALA A 917 -14.30 -2.00 -13.73
C ALA A 917 -15.83 -1.81 -13.82
N PRO A 918 -16.60 -2.88 -14.09
CA PRO A 918 -18.05 -2.85 -14.02
C PRO A 918 -18.58 -2.26 -12.72
N MET A 919 -19.63 -1.46 -12.85
CA MET A 919 -20.38 -0.89 -11.73
C MET A 919 -21.88 -1.01 -11.96
N THR A 920 -22.61 -1.41 -10.93
CA THR A 920 -24.07 -1.49 -10.92
C THR A 920 -24.66 -0.73 -9.74
N LEU A 921 -25.86 -0.19 -9.95
CA LEU A 921 -26.69 0.46 -8.93
C LEU A 921 -28.00 -0.32 -8.83
N GLU A 922 -28.32 -0.77 -7.63
CA GLU A 922 -29.56 -1.48 -7.30
C GLU A 922 -30.33 -0.67 -6.24
N GLN A 923 -31.61 -0.41 -6.48
CA GLN A 923 -32.51 0.12 -5.45
C GLN A 923 -33.07 -1.06 -4.65
N LEU A 924 -32.89 -1.03 -3.32
CA LEU A 924 -33.34 -2.09 -2.43
C LEU A 924 -34.74 -1.79 -1.88
N SER A 925 -34.96 -0.53 -1.49
CA SER A 925 -36.24 0.02 -1.03
C SER A 925 -36.19 1.55 -1.17
N THR A 926 -37.28 2.25 -0.83
CA THR A 926 -37.28 3.72 -0.80
C THR A 926 -36.10 4.27 -0.01
N GLY A 927 -35.33 5.13 -0.65
CA GLY A 927 -34.13 5.78 -0.13
C GLY A 927 -32.98 4.83 0.21
N LYS A 928 -33.01 3.55 -0.17
CA LYS A 928 -31.93 2.60 0.10
C LYS A 928 -31.40 1.99 -1.19
N TYR A 929 -30.09 2.05 -1.35
CA TYR A 929 -29.39 1.63 -2.55
C TYR A 929 -28.21 0.74 -2.23
N ARG A 930 -27.82 -0.08 -3.20
CA ARG A 930 -26.57 -0.82 -3.22
C ARG A 930 -25.82 -0.49 -4.50
N VAL A 931 -24.62 0.04 -4.35
CA VAL A 931 -23.65 0.15 -5.44
C VAL A 931 -22.68 -1.01 -5.35
N HIS A 932 -22.47 -1.72 -6.45
CA HIS A 932 -21.47 -2.78 -6.54
C HIS A 932 -20.39 -2.39 -7.56
N LEU A 933 -19.14 -2.60 -7.16
CA LEU A 933 -17.92 -2.21 -7.87
C LEU A 933 -17.01 -3.44 -7.99
N THR A 934 -16.55 -3.78 -9.19
CA THR A 934 -15.65 -4.94 -9.39
C THR A 934 -14.16 -4.59 -9.28
N ASN A 935 -13.82 -3.55 -8.51
CA ASN A 935 -12.44 -3.13 -8.22
C ASN A 935 -12.23 -2.83 -6.72
N GLY A 936 -13.07 -3.40 -5.85
CA GLY A 936 -12.99 -3.23 -4.40
C GLY A 936 -11.76 -3.87 -3.76
N TYR A 937 -11.14 -3.17 -2.81
CA TYR A 937 -10.04 -3.69 -1.99
C TYR A 937 -9.94 -2.93 -0.65
N ILE A 938 -9.69 -3.65 0.44
CA ILE A 938 -9.50 -3.08 1.79
C ILE A 938 -8.38 -2.03 1.84
N ARG A 939 -8.41 -1.18 2.87
CA ARG A 939 -7.78 0.16 2.92
C ARG A 939 -8.46 1.09 1.93
N SER A 940 -9.74 1.33 2.19
CA SER A 940 -10.58 2.16 1.35
C SER A 940 -11.46 3.11 2.16
N THR A 941 -12.08 4.06 1.48
CA THR A 941 -13.14 4.91 2.00
C THR A 941 -14.22 5.09 0.94
N ALA A 942 -15.46 5.30 1.40
CA ALA A 942 -16.60 5.64 0.57
C ALA A 942 -17.25 6.92 1.10
N HIS A 943 -17.45 7.89 0.23
CA HIS A 943 -18.11 9.14 0.55
C HIS A 943 -19.30 9.36 -0.36
N VAL A 944 -20.43 9.76 0.22
CA VAL A 944 -21.67 10.01 -0.50
C VAL A 944 -22.14 11.45 -0.26
N THR A 945 -22.69 12.08 -1.29
CA THR A 945 -23.37 13.37 -1.19
C THR A 945 -24.72 13.26 -1.89
N ALA A 946 -25.79 13.69 -1.23
CA ALA A 946 -27.11 13.67 -1.84
C ALA A 946 -27.23 14.68 -2.99
N ALA A 947 -28.15 14.39 -3.90
CA ALA A 947 -28.73 15.36 -4.80
C ALA A 947 -30.02 15.94 -4.19
N GLY A 948 -30.47 17.07 -4.73
CA GLY A 948 -31.74 17.67 -4.31
C GLY A 948 -31.63 18.59 -3.10
N HIS A 949 -32.67 19.38 -2.85
CA HIS A 949 -32.61 20.48 -1.88
C HIS A 949 -32.67 19.96 -0.43
N GLY A 950 -31.53 20.02 0.26
CA GLY A 950 -31.43 19.72 1.70
C GLY A 950 -31.45 18.24 2.07
N ASN A 951 -31.53 17.34 1.08
CA ASN A 951 -31.36 15.92 1.29
C ASN A 951 -29.94 15.60 1.76
N HIS A 952 -29.76 14.48 2.43
CA HIS A 952 -28.44 13.97 2.80
C HIS A 952 -28.41 12.44 2.66
N CYS A 953 -27.24 11.87 2.46
CA CYS A 953 -27.08 10.42 2.38
C CYS A 953 -25.96 9.96 3.31
N SER A 954 -26.03 8.69 3.70
CA SER A 954 -25.11 8.02 4.61
C SER A 954 -24.68 6.68 4.01
N VAL A 955 -23.46 6.23 4.35
CA VAL A 955 -23.02 4.87 4.05
C VAL A 955 -23.53 3.95 5.15
N MET A 956 -24.44 3.04 4.83
CA MET A 956 -24.91 2.03 5.79
C MET A 956 -23.86 0.94 5.99
N LEU A 957 -23.25 0.49 4.90
CA LEU A 957 -22.30 -0.60 4.92
C LEU A 957 -21.31 -0.44 3.76
N LEU A 958 -20.04 -0.73 4.04
CA LEU A 958 -19.00 -0.95 3.05
C LEU A 958 -18.49 -2.37 3.23
N ASN A 959 -18.64 -3.21 2.21
CA ASN A 959 -18.07 -4.55 2.17
C ASN A 959 -17.15 -4.68 0.97
N ASP A 960 -15.86 -4.58 1.22
CA ASP A 960 -14.75 -4.70 0.27
C ASP A 960 -13.70 -5.74 0.72
N TYR A 961 -14.05 -6.55 1.72
CA TYR A 961 -13.19 -7.55 2.35
C TYR A 961 -13.65 -8.98 2.06
N SER A 962 -14.91 -9.19 1.69
CA SER A 962 -15.47 -10.54 1.52
C SER A 962 -14.91 -11.27 0.30
N ARG A 963 -14.56 -10.54 -0.76
CA ARG A 963 -14.02 -11.08 -2.01
C ARG A 963 -13.04 -10.07 -2.62
N ALA A 964 -11.98 -10.56 -3.25
CA ALA A 964 -11.05 -9.70 -3.96
C ALA A 964 -11.74 -9.04 -5.17
N ASN A 965 -11.44 -7.76 -5.42
CA ASN A 965 -12.02 -6.99 -6.52
C ASN A 965 -13.56 -6.91 -6.46
N ASP A 966 -14.13 -6.87 -5.26
CA ASP A 966 -15.57 -6.82 -5.07
C ASP A 966 -15.85 -5.90 -3.87
N ALA A 967 -16.31 -4.69 -4.18
CA ALA A 967 -16.83 -3.77 -3.19
C ALA A 967 -18.34 -3.61 -3.39
N SER A 968 -19.08 -3.73 -2.29
CA SER A 968 -20.47 -3.34 -2.22
C SER A 968 -20.61 -2.20 -1.20
N VAL A 969 -21.27 -1.12 -1.61
CA VAL A 969 -21.57 0.05 -0.80
C VAL A 969 -23.07 0.18 -0.67
N TRP A 970 -23.59 0.10 0.55
CA TRP A 970 -25.00 0.33 0.85
C TRP A 970 -25.18 1.76 1.30
N ILE A 971 -26.16 2.44 0.71
CA ILE A 971 -26.41 3.86 0.88
C ILE A 971 -27.85 4.04 1.33
N ALA A 972 -28.06 4.90 2.33
CA ALA A 972 -29.37 5.43 2.68
C ALA A 972 -29.41 6.93 2.40
N CYS A 973 -30.48 7.42 1.80
CA CYS A 973 -30.71 8.84 1.58
C CYS A 973 -31.98 9.29 2.29
N PHE A 974 -31.91 10.50 2.83
CA PHE A 974 -32.91 11.08 3.69
C PHE A 974 -33.28 12.48 3.22
N ASP A 975 -34.53 12.84 3.44
CA ASP A 975 -34.99 14.22 3.32
C ASP A 975 -34.40 15.08 4.47
N PRO A 976 -34.61 16.41 4.45
CA PRO A 976 -34.09 17.28 5.51
C PRO A 976 -34.66 16.99 6.90
N ALA A 977 -35.75 16.24 7.02
CA ALA A 977 -36.37 15.83 8.28
C ALA A 977 -35.85 14.45 8.76
N GLY A 978 -34.96 13.81 8.01
CA GLY A 978 -34.38 12.50 8.34
C GLY A 978 -35.24 11.31 7.93
N ALA A 979 -36.27 11.50 7.10
CA ALA A 979 -37.07 10.41 6.55
C ALA A 979 -36.45 9.86 5.26
N LEU A 980 -36.50 8.53 5.06
CA LEU A 980 -35.97 7.90 3.85
C LEU A 980 -36.69 8.44 2.59
N VAL A 981 -35.90 8.87 1.60
CA VAL A 981 -36.41 9.42 0.35
C VAL A 981 -35.63 8.90 -0.84
N ASP A 982 -36.34 8.58 -1.92
CA ASP A 982 -35.69 8.33 -3.20
C ASP A 982 -35.15 9.66 -3.75
N THR A 983 -33.84 9.82 -3.67
CA THR A 983 -33.13 10.94 -4.27
C THR A 983 -31.79 10.50 -4.85
N GLY A 984 -31.33 11.19 -5.89
CA GLY A 984 -30.03 11.03 -6.51
C GLY A 984 -28.90 11.31 -5.53
N PHE A 985 -27.69 10.91 -5.90
CA PHE A 985 -26.50 11.08 -5.08
C PHE A 985 -25.23 10.93 -5.92
N THR A 986 -24.12 11.48 -5.40
CA THR A 986 -22.78 11.19 -5.87
C THR A 986 -22.08 10.27 -4.87
N LEU A 987 -21.43 9.22 -5.38
CA LEU A 987 -20.58 8.31 -4.62
C LEU A 987 -19.14 8.43 -5.12
N ILE A 988 -18.19 8.58 -4.21
CA ILE A 988 -16.76 8.46 -4.46
C ILE A 988 -16.21 7.33 -3.60
N TYR A 989 -15.65 6.32 -4.26
CA TYR A 989 -14.92 5.22 -3.64
C TYR A 989 -13.43 5.37 -3.94
N THR A 990 -12.63 5.24 -2.89
CA THR A 990 -11.17 5.35 -2.96
C THR A 990 -10.57 4.18 -2.22
N SER A 991 -9.70 3.40 -2.87
CA SER A 991 -8.89 2.36 -2.25
C SER A 991 -7.41 2.66 -2.47
N THR A 992 -6.55 2.20 -1.57
CA THR A 992 -5.10 2.46 -1.62
C THR A 992 -4.35 1.39 -2.40
N ARG A 993 -5.05 0.39 -2.94
CA ARG A 993 -4.49 -0.54 -3.90
C ARG A 993 -3.98 0.24 -5.10
N ILE A 994 -2.74 -0.03 -5.50
CA ILE A 994 -2.10 0.57 -6.66
C ILE A 994 -2.26 -0.39 -7.85
N TYR A 995 -2.52 0.17 -9.04
CA TYR A 995 -2.49 -0.59 -10.31
C TYR A 995 -1.06 -0.89 -10.76
#